data_AF-A0A957G867-F1
#
_entry.id   AF-A0A957G867-F1
#
_cell.length_a   1.000
_cell.length_b   1.000
_cell.length_c   1.000
_cell.angle_alpha   90.00
_cell.angle_beta   90.00
_cell.angle_gamma   90.00
#
_symmetry.space_group_name_H-M   'P 1'
#
loop_
_entity.id
_entity.type
_entity.pdbx_description
1 polymer ?
#
loop_
_entity_poly.entity_id
_entity_poly.type
_entity_poly.pdbx_seq_one_letter_code
_entity_poly.pdbx_strand_id
1 'polypeptide(L)'
;MMNNVSDRFDEQTPPGRVIGQGPADGVLRRGVDVEGVISIDHQALRIQPLRRPGWGRAGLAYGPFPRQNGLAFGVHILNGHNTSQTGHLMVSLPRRVLRWVRGSGSHKLPLRLYHWTTRGQKRTQWRQLQRWVQIDRDHRDGQGQGLDENLAVGWFLQEAPPDPAGAGHAFVMHAAGPENGELWCTTGQEAPVVARGVQNIPIYYVVVLREQGAAYYAASLPGARGFSGFPQMRPLAIDHTGEHAPLFAGVQQSVMGQIGFRVDTRVYSAHVAQVGALAAWYGTAHAADRFPGRGNDPAGQKAAIGGAWQARDAGRLLVLEPGAPSGLVHGLFSDLTVGLVWRYQDDANYWRLTLDEDGGHLHVVVDGLPALVASGALPGSRPGQIHALQILDDGVQLQVTLDGQPLLAGTLTDRRLGDARGVGIYRPDAASTLPLHQFEAHPRAVPIPAELPFAAPWLPRGETVIVRDDFGGPDGDLAGRLSTLGERPWQRTLGSGVFRVSGGSLAVQATLANPLSERTAYTIAWPQPQYADIAVDVLPPGSARGEGERGRGGLIFWQDAQNYIIINTWLDDVYEGASISSFFFLNGYEDIFDAVWTNVGRRVRWGVPYRLRVVFDGLQYLAYVNDEPVLYRALTDIYPQTPPLRINRVGLVANWEWGHDTGSRFDLFEGRAEVAWPTD
;
A
#
# COMPACT_ATOMS: atom_id res chain seq x y z
N MET A 1 21.23 -29.05 -6.34
CA MET A 1 20.72 -28.30 -5.17
C MET A 1 19.46 -27.59 -5.62
N MET A 2 18.37 -27.66 -4.85
CA MET A 2 17.11 -27.01 -5.22
C MET A 2 17.28 -25.49 -5.14
N ASN A 3 17.59 -24.86 -6.27
CA ASN A 3 17.72 -23.41 -6.38
C ASN A 3 16.36 -22.69 -6.47
N ASN A 4 15.27 -23.46 -6.49
CA ASN A 4 13.92 -22.94 -6.63
C ASN A 4 13.07 -23.34 -5.42
N VAL A 5 12.30 -22.38 -4.92
CA VAL A 5 11.27 -22.55 -3.89
C VAL A 5 9.96 -22.04 -4.47
N SER A 6 8.87 -22.75 -4.21
CA SER A 6 7.52 -22.27 -4.52
C SER A 6 6.57 -22.73 -3.42
N ASP A 7 6.24 -21.84 -2.50
CA ASP A 7 5.34 -22.10 -1.40
C ASP A 7 4.03 -21.33 -1.62
N ARG A 8 2.92 -22.06 -1.74
CA ARG A 8 1.58 -21.52 -1.96
C ARG A 8 0.68 -21.63 -0.74
N PHE A 9 1.18 -22.26 0.33
CA PHE A 9 0.45 -22.42 1.59
C PHE A 9 -0.93 -23.08 1.43
N ASP A 10 -1.03 -24.10 0.57
CA ASP A 10 -2.29 -24.80 0.25
C ASP A 10 -2.79 -25.70 1.39
N GLU A 11 -1.93 -26.05 2.35
CA GLU A 11 -2.27 -26.87 3.50
C GLU A 11 -2.99 -26.11 4.62
N GLN A 12 -3.36 -26.82 5.69
CA GLN A 12 -3.77 -26.19 6.95
C GLN A 12 -2.79 -26.53 8.06
N THR A 13 -2.22 -25.51 8.69
CA THR A 13 -1.22 -25.68 9.75
C THR A 13 -1.58 -24.80 10.94
N PRO A 14 -1.74 -25.37 12.14
CA PRO A 14 -2.15 -24.61 13.31
C PRO A 14 -1.05 -23.62 13.77
N PRO A 15 -1.41 -22.58 14.55
CA PRO A 15 -0.45 -21.59 15.05
C PRO A 15 0.74 -22.21 15.79
N GLY A 16 1.95 -21.74 15.49
CA GLY A 16 3.20 -22.20 16.10
C GLY A 16 3.73 -23.53 15.57
N ARG A 17 3.18 -24.06 14.47
CA ARG A 17 3.65 -25.30 13.83
C ARG A 17 4.21 -25.12 12.43
N VAL A 18 4.18 -23.91 11.88
CA VAL A 18 4.63 -23.64 10.50
C VAL A 18 6.15 -23.71 10.35
N ILE A 19 6.89 -23.13 11.30
CA ILE A 19 8.36 -23.12 11.26
C ILE A 19 8.90 -24.51 11.60
N GLY A 20 9.86 -24.98 10.79
CA GLY A 20 10.41 -26.33 10.87
C GLY A 20 9.59 -27.38 10.13
N GLN A 21 8.52 -26.99 9.43
CA GLN A 21 7.76 -27.83 8.50
C GLN A 21 7.92 -27.31 7.07
N GLY A 22 7.69 -28.16 6.09
CA GLY A 22 7.63 -27.77 4.68
C GLY A 22 6.30 -28.18 4.06
N PRO A 23 5.96 -27.66 2.87
CA PRO A 23 4.91 -28.27 2.07
C PRO A 23 5.31 -29.72 1.73
N ALA A 24 4.36 -30.51 1.22
CA ALA A 24 4.60 -31.91 0.87
C ALA A 24 5.73 -32.10 -0.17
N ASP A 25 6.12 -31.03 -0.87
CA ASP A 25 7.19 -30.97 -1.88
C ASP A 25 8.61 -30.80 -1.29
N GLY A 26 8.74 -30.61 0.02
CA GLY A 26 10.01 -30.78 0.74
C GLY A 26 10.82 -29.52 1.03
N VAL A 27 10.33 -28.31 0.71
CA VAL A 27 11.04 -27.07 1.10
C VAL A 27 10.80 -26.77 2.58
N LEU A 28 11.86 -26.83 3.39
CA LEU A 28 11.77 -26.50 4.82
C LEU A 28 11.53 -25.00 5.04
N ARG A 29 10.43 -24.65 5.71
CA ARG A 29 10.16 -23.28 6.19
C ARG A 29 11.01 -23.03 7.43
N ARG A 30 11.97 -22.12 7.31
CA ARG A 30 12.83 -21.63 8.39
C ARG A 30 12.27 -20.32 8.94
N GLY A 31 12.95 -19.74 9.93
CA GLY A 31 12.57 -18.46 10.53
C GLY A 31 12.27 -18.59 12.02
N VAL A 32 11.32 -17.79 12.50
CA VAL A 32 11.06 -17.65 13.94
C VAL A 32 9.57 -17.43 14.22
N ASP A 33 9.07 -18.06 15.29
CA ASP A 33 7.72 -17.84 15.80
C ASP A 33 7.70 -17.93 17.35
N VAL A 34 8.22 -16.90 18.01
CA VAL A 34 8.39 -16.87 19.48
C VAL A 34 7.05 -17.01 20.22
N GLU A 35 5.97 -16.49 19.64
CA GLU A 35 4.66 -16.43 20.30
C GLU A 35 3.65 -17.45 19.75
N GLY A 36 4.01 -18.28 18.77
CA GLY A 36 3.08 -19.19 18.13
C GLY A 36 1.96 -18.44 17.41
N VAL A 37 2.32 -17.42 16.63
CA VAL A 37 1.40 -16.53 15.88
C VAL A 37 1.34 -16.84 14.40
N ILE A 38 2.23 -17.71 13.89
CA ILE A 38 2.27 -18.09 12.47
C ILE A 38 1.47 -19.38 12.26
N SER A 39 0.51 -19.33 11.33
CA SER A 39 -0.36 -20.45 10.94
C SER A 39 -0.59 -20.45 9.43
N ILE A 40 -1.20 -21.51 8.90
CA ILE A 40 -1.68 -21.55 7.51
C ILE A 40 -3.16 -21.93 7.54
N ASP A 41 -3.98 -21.09 6.92
CA ASP A 41 -5.40 -21.32 6.70
C ASP A 41 -5.86 -20.56 5.46
N HIS A 42 -6.96 -20.96 4.82
CA HIS A 42 -7.52 -20.28 3.62
C HIS A 42 -6.45 -19.97 2.55
N GLN A 43 -5.59 -20.94 2.24
CA GLN A 43 -4.57 -20.84 1.18
C GLN A 43 -3.62 -19.64 1.35
N ALA A 44 -3.30 -19.29 2.60
CA ALA A 44 -2.31 -18.28 2.91
C ALA A 44 -1.70 -18.51 4.29
N LEU A 45 -0.43 -18.17 4.41
CA LEU A 45 0.22 -18.04 5.70
C LEU A 45 -0.34 -16.80 6.41
N ARG A 46 -0.74 -17.00 7.66
CA ARG A 46 -1.21 -15.97 8.59
C ARG A 46 -0.11 -15.64 9.58
N ILE A 47 0.17 -14.36 9.74
CA ILE A 47 0.91 -13.85 10.91
C ILE A 47 -0.07 -13.05 11.75
N GLN A 48 -0.31 -13.48 13.00
CA GLN A 48 -1.15 -12.72 13.93
C GLN A 48 -0.33 -11.65 14.68
N PRO A 49 -0.97 -10.58 15.18
CA PRO A 49 -0.27 -9.58 15.97
C PRO A 49 0.45 -10.15 17.18
N LEU A 50 1.72 -9.75 17.32
CA LEU A 50 2.55 -10.05 18.49
C LEU A 50 1.99 -9.36 19.75
N ARG A 51 2.10 -10.01 20.92
CA ARG A 51 1.84 -9.34 22.19
C ARG A 51 2.98 -8.40 22.56
N ARG A 52 4.22 -8.81 22.27
CA ARG A 52 5.42 -7.97 22.37
C ARG A 52 5.95 -7.69 20.98
N PRO A 53 5.76 -6.47 20.44
CA PRO A 53 6.32 -6.07 19.17
C PRO A 53 7.85 -6.15 19.17
N GLY A 54 8.44 -6.36 17.99
CA GLY A 54 9.89 -6.40 17.80
C GLY A 54 10.32 -7.36 16.69
N TRP A 55 11.42 -7.01 16.03
CA TRP A 55 12.08 -7.87 15.05
C TRP A 55 12.61 -9.17 15.67
N GLY A 56 12.83 -10.18 14.82
CA GLY A 56 13.31 -11.51 15.26
C GLY A 56 12.30 -12.30 16.09
N ARG A 57 11.00 -11.97 16.03
CA ARG A 57 9.94 -12.63 16.83
C ARG A 57 8.93 -13.43 16.01
N ALA A 58 8.59 -12.94 14.82
CA ALA A 58 7.75 -13.62 13.85
C ALA A 58 8.30 -13.38 12.45
N GLY A 59 8.67 -14.44 11.76
CA GLY A 59 9.16 -14.37 10.39
C GLY A 59 9.32 -15.74 9.76
N LEU A 60 9.21 -15.74 8.43
CA LEU A 60 9.42 -16.89 7.56
C LEU A 60 10.70 -16.66 6.77
N ALA A 61 11.51 -17.72 6.60
CA ALA A 61 12.69 -17.69 5.77
C ALA A 61 12.87 -18.99 4.97
N TYR A 62 13.59 -18.88 3.85
CA TYR A 62 14.05 -19.97 3.01
C TYR A 62 15.55 -19.82 2.77
N GLY A 63 16.24 -20.94 2.53
CA GLY A 63 17.68 -20.97 2.25
C GLY A 63 18.46 -21.79 3.28
N PRO A 64 19.77 -21.55 3.43
CA PRO A 64 20.56 -20.49 2.78
C PRO A 64 20.70 -20.66 1.26
N PHE A 65 20.84 -19.56 0.54
CA PHE A 65 21.13 -19.53 -0.90
C PHE A 65 22.48 -18.84 -1.18
N PRO A 66 23.27 -19.32 -2.15
CA PRO A 66 24.40 -18.57 -2.66
C PRO A 66 23.90 -17.35 -3.46
N ARG A 67 24.64 -16.24 -3.40
CA ARG A 67 24.40 -15.09 -4.27
C ARG A 67 24.64 -15.50 -5.73
N GLN A 68 23.67 -15.23 -6.58
CA GLN A 68 23.76 -15.40 -8.03
C GLN A 68 23.02 -14.26 -8.70
N ASN A 69 23.61 -13.69 -9.76
CA ASN A 69 22.96 -12.63 -10.51
C ASN A 69 21.68 -13.17 -11.16
N GLY A 70 20.55 -12.47 -10.99
CA GLY A 70 19.23 -12.91 -11.44
C GLY A 70 18.50 -13.87 -10.49
N LEU A 71 19.07 -14.21 -9.33
CA LEU A 71 18.33 -14.96 -8.30
C LEU A 71 17.29 -14.04 -7.66
N ALA A 72 16.02 -14.35 -7.87
CA ALA A 72 14.90 -13.54 -7.44
C ALA A 72 14.18 -14.18 -6.25
N PHE A 73 13.78 -13.32 -5.30
CA PHE A 73 12.78 -13.66 -4.29
C PHE A 73 11.51 -12.86 -4.57
N GLY A 74 10.40 -13.56 -4.75
CA GLY A 74 9.09 -13.00 -5.01
C GLY A 74 8.09 -13.38 -3.93
N VAL A 75 7.29 -12.42 -3.44
CA VAL A 75 6.23 -12.66 -2.44
C VAL A 75 4.95 -11.91 -2.80
N HIS A 76 3.81 -12.60 -2.74
CA HIS A 76 2.48 -11.98 -2.78
C HIS A 76 1.93 -11.89 -1.36
N ILE A 77 1.73 -10.68 -0.86
CA ILE A 77 1.40 -10.42 0.55
C ILE A 77 0.39 -9.28 0.72
N LEU A 78 -0.49 -9.45 1.71
CA LEU A 78 -1.35 -8.41 2.27
C LEU A 78 -0.92 -8.13 3.70
N ASN A 79 -0.23 -7.00 3.91
CA ASN A 79 0.17 -6.58 5.25
C ASN A 79 -1.06 -6.21 6.10
N GLY A 80 -1.00 -6.50 7.41
CA GLY A 80 -2.08 -6.23 8.35
C GLY A 80 -2.49 -4.75 8.37
N HIS A 81 -1.58 -3.82 8.67
CA HIS A 81 -1.77 -2.40 8.40
C HIS A 81 -0.41 -1.79 8.10
N ASN A 82 -0.29 -1.06 6.99
CA ASN A 82 0.96 -0.37 6.65
C ASN A 82 1.30 0.77 7.62
N THR A 83 0.31 1.33 8.31
CA THR A 83 0.49 2.32 9.39
C THR A 83 0.74 1.69 10.77
N SER A 84 1.00 0.37 10.85
CA SER A 84 1.27 -0.28 12.14
C SER A 84 2.55 0.28 12.75
N GLN A 85 2.45 0.73 13.99
CA GLN A 85 3.60 1.21 14.76
C GLN A 85 3.35 0.99 16.25
N THR A 86 4.42 0.91 17.03
CA THR A 86 4.30 0.96 18.48
C THR A 86 4.21 2.41 18.90
N GLY A 87 3.26 2.74 19.77
CA GLY A 87 3.13 4.09 20.28
C GLY A 87 2.23 4.13 21.51
N HIS A 88 2.24 5.28 22.19
CA HIS A 88 1.34 5.51 23.31
C HIS A 88 -0.11 5.45 22.84
N LEU A 89 -0.89 4.56 23.44
CA LEU A 89 -2.32 4.51 23.22
C LEU A 89 -2.94 5.76 23.86
N MET A 90 -3.51 6.66 23.06
CA MET A 90 -4.13 7.92 23.54
C MET A 90 -5.23 7.73 24.60
N VAL A 91 -5.68 6.49 24.84
CA VAL A 91 -6.74 6.13 25.77
C VAL A 91 -6.19 5.17 26.81
N SER A 92 -6.36 5.47 28.11
CA SER A 92 -5.94 4.60 29.22
C SER A 92 -6.62 3.23 29.21
N LEU A 93 -6.00 2.21 29.81
CA LEU A 93 -6.55 0.85 29.87
C LEU A 93 -8.01 0.80 30.39
N PRO A 94 -8.39 1.47 31.50
CA PRO A 94 -9.78 1.45 31.97
C PRO A 94 -10.77 2.03 30.96
N ARG A 95 -10.37 3.10 30.25
CA ARG A 95 -11.21 3.72 29.21
C ARG A 95 -11.33 2.81 27.98
N ARG A 96 -10.27 2.08 27.60
CA ARG A 96 -10.32 1.08 26.52
C ARG A 96 -11.28 -0.04 26.84
N VAL A 97 -11.17 -0.62 28.04
CA VAL A 97 -12.06 -1.69 28.51
C VAL A 97 -13.51 -1.19 28.58
N LEU A 98 -13.76 -0.02 29.16
CA LEU A 98 -15.10 0.57 29.21
C LEU A 98 -15.69 0.75 27.81
N ARG A 99 -14.88 1.19 26.84
CA ARG A 99 -15.36 1.36 25.47
C ARG A 99 -15.59 0.04 24.75
N TRP A 100 -14.73 -0.96 24.94
CA TRP A 100 -14.94 -2.31 24.44
C TRP A 100 -16.26 -2.91 24.97
N VAL A 101 -16.55 -2.71 26.26
CA VAL A 101 -17.81 -3.14 26.89
C VAL A 101 -19.01 -2.40 26.29
N ARG A 102 -18.92 -1.08 26.07
CA ARG A 102 -20.01 -0.29 25.45
C ARG A 102 -20.21 -0.59 23.96
N GLY A 103 -19.15 -0.95 23.25
CA GLY A 103 -19.18 -1.11 21.79
C GLY A 103 -19.56 0.18 21.06
N SER A 104 -20.26 0.04 19.94
CA SER A 104 -20.82 1.15 19.15
C SER A 104 -22.05 1.83 19.77
N GLY A 105 -22.55 1.34 20.91
CA GLY A 105 -23.77 1.86 21.54
C GLY A 105 -25.07 1.39 20.89
N SER A 106 -25.02 0.67 19.76
CA SER A 106 -26.21 0.18 19.04
C SER A 106 -26.98 -0.94 19.76
N HIS A 107 -26.41 -1.55 20.81
CA HIS A 107 -27.05 -2.65 21.55
C HIS A 107 -26.97 -2.44 23.06
N LYS A 108 -27.99 -2.94 23.78
CA LYS A 108 -28.01 -2.95 25.24
C LYS A 108 -26.89 -3.84 25.80
N LEU A 109 -26.21 -3.37 26.86
CA LEU A 109 -25.09 -4.09 27.48
C LEU A 109 -25.35 -5.57 27.81
N PRO A 110 -26.50 -5.97 28.41
CA PRO A 110 -26.72 -7.37 28.77
C PRO A 110 -26.71 -8.30 27.55
N LEU A 111 -27.28 -7.84 26.44
CA LEU A 111 -27.34 -8.60 25.19
C LEU A 111 -25.93 -8.75 24.57
N ARG A 112 -25.14 -7.67 24.59
CA ARG A 112 -23.75 -7.70 24.12
C ARG A 112 -22.90 -8.68 24.94
N LEU A 113 -23.06 -8.70 26.26
CA LEU A 113 -22.36 -9.65 27.14
C LEU A 113 -22.81 -11.09 26.90
N TYR A 114 -24.10 -11.33 26.66
CA TYR A 114 -24.61 -12.65 26.29
C TYR A 114 -23.99 -13.16 24.98
N HIS A 115 -24.00 -12.35 23.92
CA HIS A 115 -23.37 -12.72 22.64
C HIS A 115 -21.85 -12.90 22.76
N TRP A 116 -21.20 -12.15 23.64
CA TRP A 116 -19.78 -12.35 23.94
C TRP A 116 -19.52 -13.74 24.57
N THR A 117 -20.34 -14.18 25.51
CA THR A 117 -20.16 -15.49 26.17
C THR A 117 -20.40 -16.69 25.24
N THR A 118 -21.15 -16.53 24.16
CA THR A 118 -21.51 -17.59 23.23
C THR A 118 -20.57 -17.68 22.01
N ARG A 119 -19.58 -16.78 21.89
CA ARG A 119 -18.63 -16.75 20.76
C ARG A 119 -17.45 -17.73 20.91
N GLY A 120 -17.00 -18.29 19.78
CA GLY A 120 -15.82 -19.17 19.69
C GLY A 120 -14.46 -18.44 19.74
N GLN A 121 -14.43 -17.10 19.79
CA GLN A 121 -13.21 -16.28 19.60
C GLN A 121 -12.61 -15.72 20.91
N LYS A 122 -12.99 -16.28 22.06
CA LYS A 122 -12.54 -15.82 23.40
C LYS A 122 -11.01 -15.79 23.53
N ARG A 123 -10.30 -16.72 22.88
CA ARG A 123 -8.84 -16.82 22.92
C ARG A 123 -8.16 -15.57 22.34
N THR A 124 -8.66 -15.06 21.21
CA THR A 124 -8.11 -13.86 20.53
C THR A 124 -8.33 -12.61 21.38
N GLN A 125 -9.50 -12.49 22.02
CA GLN A 125 -9.82 -11.38 22.91
C GLN A 125 -9.00 -11.41 24.20
N TRP A 126 -8.76 -12.58 24.77
CA TRP A 126 -7.86 -12.70 25.93
C TRP A 126 -6.43 -12.27 25.59
N ARG A 127 -5.92 -12.69 24.42
CA ARG A 127 -4.62 -12.21 23.90
C ARG A 127 -4.60 -10.69 23.73
N GLN A 128 -5.68 -10.09 23.25
CA GLN A 128 -5.78 -8.64 23.09
C GLN A 128 -5.78 -7.88 24.42
N LEU A 129 -6.51 -8.37 25.43
CA LEU A 129 -6.46 -7.80 26.78
C LEU A 129 -5.05 -7.90 27.37
N GLN A 130 -4.38 -9.04 27.22
CA GLN A 130 -2.98 -9.21 27.62
C GLN A 130 -2.07 -8.19 26.91
N ARG A 131 -2.26 -8.00 25.60
CA ARG A 131 -1.52 -6.99 24.82
C ARG A 131 -1.77 -5.58 25.35
N TRP A 132 -3.01 -5.20 25.66
CA TRP A 132 -3.31 -3.89 26.23
C TRP A 132 -2.68 -3.67 27.60
N VAL A 133 -2.62 -4.70 28.44
CA VAL A 133 -1.94 -4.65 29.74
C VAL A 133 -0.43 -4.49 29.54
N GLN A 134 0.15 -5.22 28.57
CA GLN A 134 1.57 -5.15 28.27
C GLN A 134 1.96 -3.76 27.75
N ILE A 135 1.24 -3.20 26.77
CA ILE A 135 1.50 -1.85 26.24
C ILE A 135 1.45 -0.79 27.34
N ASP A 136 0.49 -0.91 28.27
CA ASP A 136 0.33 0.03 29.38
C ASP A 136 1.44 -0.11 30.43
N ARG A 137 2.00 -1.31 30.62
CA ARG A 137 3.19 -1.54 31.46
C ARG A 137 4.45 -1.00 30.80
N ASP A 138 4.71 -1.35 29.54
CA ASP A 138 5.89 -0.92 28.79
C ASP A 138 5.98 0.61 28.70
N HIS A 139 4.82 1.28 28.59
CA HIS A 139 4.76 2.74 28.64
C HIS A 139 5.10 3.31 30.02
N ARG A 140 4.57 2.72 31.10
CA ARG A 140 4.87 3.14 32.48
C ARG A 140 6.34 2.95 32.85
N ASP A 141 6.95 1.88 32.35
CA ASP A 141 8.33 1.52 32.66
C ASP A 141 9.35 2.22 31.74
N GLY A 142 8.89 3.06 30.79
CA GLY A 142 9.75 3.78 29.84
C GLY A 142 10.48 2.86 28.85
N GLN A 143 10.02 1.61 28.69
CA GLN A 143 10.67 0.58 27.87
C GLN A 143 10.09 0.45 26.46
N GLY A 144 9.06 1.22 26.12
CA GLY A 144 8.51 1.25 24.77
C GLY A 144 9.46 1.95 23.79
N GLN A 145 10.37 1.20 23.17
CA GLN A 145 11.05 1.70 21.96
C GLN A 145 10.00 1.87 20.87
N GLY A 146 9.97 3.06 20.26
CA GLY A 146 9.13 3.33 19.09
C GLY A 146 9.68 2.55 17.90
N LEU A 147 8.93 1.56 17.44
CA LEU A 147 9.08 0.87 16.17
C LEU A 147 7.99 1.39 15.23
N ASP A 148 8.42 2.08 14.18
CA ASP A 148 7.54 2.55 13.12
C ASP A 148 7.61 1.63 11.89
N GLU A 149 8.68 0.83 11.76
CA GLU A 149 8.80 -0.23 10.77
C GLU A 149 8.04 -1.48 11.23
N ASN A 150 7.15 -2.00 10.38
CA ASN A 150 6.26 -3.11 10.73
C ASN A 150 6.49 -4.41 9.96
N LEU A 151 6.97 -4.33 8.71
CA LEU A 151 7.15 -5.47 7.81
C LEU A 151 8.45 -5.29 7.01
N ALA A 152 9.21 -6.38 6.83
CA ALA A 152 10.36 -6.40 5.92
C ALA A 152 10.31 -7.65 5.03
N VAL A 153 10.61 -7.49 3.74
CA VAL A 153 10.55 -8.55 2.73
C VAL A 153 11.77 -8.48 1.83
N GLY A 154 12.56 -9.55 1.74
CA GLY A 154 13.75 -9.54 0.91
C GLY A 154 14.77 -10.63 1.25
N TRP A 155 16.04 -10.31 1.04
CA TRP A 155 17.19 -11.16 1.31
C TRP A 155 17.91 -10.71 2.58
N PHE A 156 18.12 -11.62 3.52
CA PHE A 156 18.71 -11.34 4.82
C PHE A 156 19.96 -12.18 5.07
N LEU A 157 20.83 -11.70 5.96
CA LEU A 157 22.04 -12.43 6.38
C LEU A 157 21.75 -13.61 7.32
N GLN A 158 20.56 -13.64 7.92
CA GLN A 158 20.14 -14.63 8.92
C GLN A 158 18.67 -15.02 8.69
N GLU A 159 18.27 -16.21 9.14
CA GLU A 159 16.87 -16.69 9.05
C GLU A 159 15.88 -15.80 9.82
N ALA A 160 16.35 -15.20 10.92
CA ALA A 160 15.58 -14.32 11.80
C ALA A 160 16.46 -13.13 12.21
N PRO A 161 16.61 -12.12 11.33
CA PRO A 161 17.47 -10.97 11.61
C PRO A 161 16.93 -10.18 12.81
N PRO A 162 17.80 -9.74 13.74
CA PRO A 162 17.40 -8.86 14.85
C PRO A 162 17.03 -7.45 14.38
N ASP A 163 17.52 -7.05 13.20
CA ASP A 163 17.15 -5.82 12.50
C ASP A 163 17.19 -6.08 10.98
N PRO A 164 16.03 -6.32 10.34
CA PRO A 164 15.95 -6.52 8.89
C PRO A 164 16.09 -5.23 8.08
N ALA A 165 16.06 -4.05 8.71
CA ALA A 165 16.25 -2.78 8.01
C ALA A 165 17.74 -2.41 7.92
N GLY A 166 18.55 -2.82 8.91
CA GLY A 166 19.97 -2.49 8.98
C GLY A 166 20.92 -3.38 8.15
N ALA A 167 20.46 -4.53 7.65
CA ALA A 167 21.31 -5.42 6.84
C ALA A 167 20.53 -6.33 5.89
N GLY A 168 21.04 -6.46 4.66
CA GLY A 168 20.46 -7.29 3.60
C GLY A 168 19.97 -6.45 2.41
N HIS A 169 19.06 -7.03 1.64
CA HIS A 169 18.41 -6.38 0.50
C HIS A 169 16.90 -6.56 0.65
N ALA A 170 16.22 -5.58 1.23
CA ALA A 170 14.82 -5.71 1.61
C ALA A 170 14.00 -4.45 1.31
N PHE A 171 12.74 -4.70 1.01
CA PHE A 171 11.68 -3.73 1.23
C PHE A 171 11.37 -3.64 2.72
N VAL A 172 11.18 -2.42 3.23
CA VAL A 172 10.77 -2.16 4.61
C VAL A 172 9.53 -1.27 4.59
N MET A 173 8.48 -1.67 5.30
CA MET A 173 7.27 -0.87 5.46
C MET A 173 7.37 -0.05 6.75
N HIS A 174 7.36 1.27 6.60
CA HIS A 174 7.40 2.25 7.68
C HIS A 174 6.04 2.95 7.83
N ALA A 175 5.59 3.17 9.05
CA ALA A 175 4.34 3.87 9.33
C ALA A 175 4.47 5.38 9.08
N ALA A 176 3.65 5.93 8.19
CA ALA A 176 3.74 7.32 7.76
C ALA A 176 2.64 8.22 8.34
N GLY A 177 2.09 7.83 9.49
CA GLY A 177 0.98 8.52 10.14
C GLY A 177 -0.20 8.75 9.17
N PRO A 178 -0.58 10.02 8.88
CA PRO A 178 -1.78 10.35 8.11
C PRO A 178 -1.75 9.86 6.66
N GLU A 179 -0.58 9.56 6.10
CA GLU A 179 -0.41 9.01 4.75
C GLU A 179 -0.34 7.47 4.74
N ASN A 180 -0.78 6.80 5.80
CA ASN A 180 -0.78 5.34 5.96
C ASN A 180 0.62 4.73 6.10
N GLY A 181 1.31 4.47 4.98
CA GLY A 181 2.59 3.79 5.00
C GLY A 181 3.56 4.32 3.94
N GLU A 182 4.83 4.11 4.22
CA GLU A 182 5.97 4.35 3.35
C GLU A 182 6.67 3.04 3.05
N LEU A 183 6.94 2.79 1.77
CA LEU A 183 7.78 1.69 1.34
C LEU A 183 9.19 2.21 1.16
N TRP A 184 10.12 1.63 1.90
CA TRP A 184 11.55 1.90 1.82
C TRP A 184 12.27 0.71 1.15
N CYS A 185 13.38 0.97 0.48
CA CYS A 185 14.29 -0.07 -0.02
C CYS A 185 15.66 0.11 0.61
N THR A 186 16.27 -0.94 1.15
CA THR A 186 17.64 -0.86 1.65
C THR A 186 18.63 -0.68 0.49
N THR A 187 19.32 0.45 0.45
CA THR A 187 20.35 0.76 -0.55
C THR A 187 21.61 1.26 0.16
N GLY A 188 22.68 0.47 0.20
CA GLY A 188 23.85 0.83 1.00
C GLY A 188 23.56 0.79 2.50
N GLN A 189 23.93 1.86 3.20
CA GLN A 189 23.62 2.05 4.62
C GLN A 189 22.31 2.81 4.86
N GLU A 190 21.58 3.11 3.78
CA GLU A 190 20.39 3.95 3.82
C GLU A 190 19.16 3.19 3.33
N ALA A 191 17.98 3.75 3.60
CA ALA A 191 16.69 3.17 3.20
C ALA A 191 15.78 4.24 2.55
N PRO A 192 16.05 4.67 1.31
CA PRO A 192 15.23 5.66 0.63
C PRO A 192 13.77 5.23 0.52
N VAL A 193 12.88 6.21 0.67
CA VAL A 193 11.45 6.04 0.44
C VAL A 193 11.20 5.92 -1.06
N VAL A 194 10.66 4.78 -1.51
CA VAL A 194 10.32 4.54 -2.92
C VAL A 194 8.83 4.66 -3.21
N ALA A 195 7.98 4.59 -2.17
CA ALA A 195 6.56 4.90 -2.29
C ALA A 195 6.03 5.50 -0.97
N ARG A 196 5.16 6.51 -1.08
CA ARG A 196 4.45 7.15 0.03
C ARG A 196 2.95 6.97 -0.17
N GLY A 197 2.18 6.88 0.89
CA GLY A 197 0.74 6.71 0.73
C GLY A 197 0.31 5.27 0.47
N VAL A 198 1.14 4.28 0.84
CA VAL A 198 0.97 2.88 0.43
C VAL A 198 -0.30 2.29 1.03
N GLN A 199 -1.24 1.91 0.19
CA GLN A 199 -2.58 1.45 0.58
C GLN A 199 -2.57 0.05 1.20
N ASN A 200 -3.59 -0.27 2.00
CA ASN A 200 -3.76 -1.59 2.62
C ASN A 200 -4.36 -2.61 1.63
N ILE A 201 -3.65 -2.84 0.53
CA ILE A 201 -3.99 -3.73 -0.60
C ILE A 201 -2.88 -4.78 -0.82
N PRO A 202 -3.12 -5.86 -1.58
CA PRO A 202 -2.10 -6.89 -1.82
C PRO A 202 -0.95 -6.32 -2.67
N ILE A 203 0.28 -6.66 -2.31
CA ILE A 203 1.49 -6.23 -3.00
C ILE A 203 2.31 -7.47 -3.39
N TYR A 204 2.83 -7.43 -4.61
CA TYR A 204 3.81 -8.39 -5.12
C TYR A 204 5.19 -7.75 -5.00
N TYR A 205 6.00 -8.22 -4.05
CA TYR A 205 7.38 -7.77 -3.91
C TYR A 205 8.29 -8.72 -4.69
N VAL A 206 9.23 -8.16 -5.46
CA VAL A 206 10.28 -8.94 -6.14
C VAL A 206 11.63 -8.28 -5.90
N VAL A 207 12.55 -8.99 -5.26
CA VAL A 207 13.92 -8.55 -5.01
C VAL A 207 14.88 -9.47 -5.75
N VAL A 208 15.59 -8.93 -6.74
CA VAL A 208 16.50 -9.70 -7.61
C VAL A 208 17.94 -9.39 -7.23
N LEU A 209 18.69 -10.41 -6.82
CA LEU A 209 20.11 -10.26 -6.52
C LEU A 209 20.91 -9.98 -7.79
N ARG A 210 21.87 -9.08 -7.67
CA ARG A 210 22.85 -8.74 -8.71
C ARG A 210 24.24 -9.26 -8.32
N GLU A 211 25.23 -9.05 -9.20
CA GLU A 211 26.65 -9.27 -8.88
C GLU A 211 27.02 -8.62 -7.55
N GLN A 212 26.60 -7.37 -7.36
CA GLN A 212 26.63 -6.61 -6.11
C GLN A 212 25.24 -6.00 -5.89
N GLY A 213 24.74 -6.06 -4.65
CA GLY A 213 23.43 -5.50 -4.31
C GLY A 213 22.23 -6.22 -4.92
N ALA A 214 21.19 -5.45 -5.23
CA ALA A 214 19.91 -5.97 -5.70
C ALA A 214 19.12 -4.95 -6.53
N ALA A 215 18.17 -5.43 -7.31
CA ALA A 215 17.14 -4.60 -7.95
C ALA A 215 15.77 -4.89 -7.32
N TYR A 216 15.03 -3.82 -7.05
CA TYR A 216 13.75 -3.86 -6.35
C TYR A 216 12.61 -3.59 -7.31
N TYR A 217 11.60 -4.47 -7.30
CA TYR A 217 10.39 -4.31 -8.08
C TYR A 217 9.16 -4.56 -7.22
N ALA A 218 8.08 -3.85 -7.52
CA ALA A 218 6.78 -4.16 -6.92
C ALA A 218 5.61 -3.95 -7.88
N ALA A 219 4.56 -4.74 -7.68
CA ALA A 219 3.27 -4.61 -8.35
C ALA A 219 2.13 -4.63 -7.32
N SER A 220 0.95 -4.17 -7.71
CA SER A 220 -0.27 -4.28 -6.91
C SER A 220 -1.51 -4.30 -7.83
N LEU A 221 -2.67 -3.97 -7.28
CA LEU A 221 -3.91 -3.82 -8.04
C LEU A 221 -3.76 -2.70 -9.08
N PRO A 222 -4.40 -2.80 -10.26
CA PRO A 222 -4.50 -1.67 -11.19
C PRO A 222 -5.04 -0.41 -10.50
N GLY A 223 -4.39 0.73 -10.74
CA GLY A 223 -4.73 2.01 -10.09
C GLY A 223 -4.11 2.23 -8.70
N ALA A 224 -3.39 1.24 -8.14
CA ALA A 224 -2.64 1.42 -6.91
C ALA A 224 -1.54 2.48 -7.07
N ARG A 225 -1.45 3.39 -6.12
CA ARG A 225 -0.48 4.50 -6.20
C ARG A 225 0.94 4.00 -5.94
N GLY A 226 1.87 4.44 -6.77
CA GLY A 226 3.30 4.10 -6.64
C GLY A 226 3.69 2.76 -7.26
N PHE A 227 2.74 1.94 -7.72
CA PHE A 227 2.98 0.60 -8.26
C PHE A 227 2.42 0.45 -9.68
N SER A 228 2.97 -0.53 -10.41
CA SER A 228 2.33 -1.03 -11.63
C SER A 228 1.21 -2.01 -11.29
N GLY A 229 0.17 -2.04 -12.12
CA GLY A 229 -0.89 -3.04 -12.00
C GLY A 229 -0.43 -4.41 -12.47
N PHE A 230 -0.71 -5.46 -11.68
CA PHE A 230 -0.47 -6.85 -12.06
C PHE A 230 -1.05 -7.16 -13.47
N PRO A 231 -0.33 -7.87 -14.37
CA PRO A 231 0.91 -8.62 -14.15
C PRO A 231 2.20 -7.82 -14.44
N GLN A 232 2.13 -6.49 -14.48
CA GLN A 232 3.32 -5.64 -14.61
C GLN A 232 3.83 -5.22 -13.24
N MET A 233 5.14 -5.13 -13.06
CA MET A 233 5.80 -4.59 -11.89
C MET A 233 6.61 -3.34 -12.24
N ARG A 234 6.75 -2.44 -11.28
CA ARG A 234 7.54 -1.20 -11.41
C ARG A 234 8.94 -1.43 -10.84
N PRO A 235 10.02 -1.07 -11.55
CA PRO A 235 11.35 -0.93 -10.95
C PRO A 235 11.35 0.25 -9.98
N LEU A 236 11.76 0.03 -8.73
CA LEU A 236 11.68 1.00 -7.64
C LEU A 236 13.03 1.52 -7.16
N ALA A 237 14.03 0.64 -7.12
CA ALA A 237 15.37 1.01 -6.71
C ALA A 237 16.41 0.02 -7.24
N ILE A 238 17.64 0.52 -7.35
CA ILE A 238 18.87 -0.22 -7.51
C ILE A 238 19.71 -0.03 -6.25
N ASP A 239 20.05 -1.13 -5.61
CA ASP A 239 21.15 -1.20 -4.65
C ASP A 239 22.38 -1.74 -5.37
N HIS A 240 23.46 -0.97 -5.33
CA HIS A 240 24.74 -1.30 -5.95
C HIS A 240 25.77 -1.83 -4.94
N THR A 241 25.39 -1.97 -3.67
CA THR A 241 26.30 -2.33 -2.57
C THR A 241 26.03 -3.72 -2.03
N GLY A 242 27.03 -4.34 -1.40
CA GLY A 242 26.87 -5.60 -0.69
C GLY A 242 27.15 -6.83 -1.56
N GLU A 243 28.09 -7.65 -1.09
CA GLU A 243 28.52 -8.90 -1.73
C GLU A 243 28.22 -10.12 -0.86
N HIS A 244 27.44 -9.91 0.21
CA HIS A 244 27.22 -10.93 1.22
C HIS A 244 26.58 -12.20 0.61
N ALA A 245 27.08 -13.34 1.08
CA ALA A 245 26.57 -14.67 0.84
C ALA A 245 27.03 -15.59 1.99
N PRO A 246 26.25 -16.61 2.38
CA PRO A 246 24.91 -16.94 1.87
C PRO A 246 23.82 -15.97 2.37
N LEU A 247 22.65 -16.00 1.71
CA LEU A 247 21.49 -15.17 2.02
C LEU A 247 20.24 -16.02 2.27
N PHE A 248 19.30 -15.47 3.03
CA PHE A 248 18.00 -16.08 3.31
C PHE A 248 16.89 -15.21 2.72
N ALA A 249 16.05 -15.79 1.87
CA ALA A 249 14.86 -15.13 1.37
C ALA A 249 13.77 -15.17 2.46
N GLY A 250 13.15 -14.05 2.82
CA GLY A 250 12.19 -14.07 3.93
C GLY A 250 11.21 -12.91 4.04
N VAL A 251 10.27 -13.10 4.95
CA VAL A 251 9.26 -12.13 5.39
C VAL A 251 9.37 -12.01 6.91
N GLN A 252 9.63 -10.81 7.40
CA GLN A 252 9.80 -10.51 8.83
C GLN A 252 8.72 -9.52 9.27
N GLN A 253 8.14 -9.73 10.45
CA GLN A 253 7.12 -8.84 11.00
C GLN A 253 7.47 -8.45 12.44
N SER A 254 7.50 -7.15 12.72
CA SER A 254 7.80 -6.58 14.04
C SER A 254 6.57 -6.09 14.78
N VAL A 255 5.66 -5.40 14.08
CA VAL A 255 4.52 -4.71 14.66
C VAL A 255 3.30 -4.95 13.81
N MET A 256 2.14 -5.16 14.44
CA MET A 256 0.87 -5.26 13.72
C MET A 256 -0.27 -4.62 14.50
N GLY A 257 -0.99 -3.73 13.83
CA GLY A 257 -2.06 -2.95 14.41
C GLY A 257 -1.57 -1.63 14.99
N GLN A 258 -2.48 -0.65 15.03
CA GLN A 258 -2.26 0.69 15.53
C GLN A 258 -3.34 0.98 16.58
N ILE A 259 -3.02 1.75 17.62
CA ILE A 259 -3.97 2.21 18.65
C ILE A 259 -4.78 1.04 19.33
N GLY A 260 -4.18 -0.16 19.40
CA GLY A 260 -4.76 -1.31 20.09
C GLY A 260 -5.73 -2.16 19.26
N PHE A 261 -5.87 -1.86 17.97
CA PHE A 261 -6.61 -2.67 17.00
C PHE A 261 -5.78 -3.83 16.48
N ARG A 262 -6.45 -4.84 15.90
CA ARG A 262 -5.80 -6.03 15.32
C ARG A 262 -6.29 -6.33 13.91
N VAL A 263 -5.37 -6.84 13.11
CA VAL A 263 -5.60 -7.34 11.76
C VAL A 263 -4.40 -8.21 11.42
N ASP A 264 -4.64 -9.31 10.72
CA ASP A 264 -3.60 -10.28 10.41
C ASP A 264 -2.92 -9.95 9.07
N THR A 265 -1.65 -10.34 8.94
CA THR A 265 -0.89 -10.29 7.69
C THR A 265 -1.09 -11.62 6.98
N ARG A 266 -1.30 -11.58 5.66
CA ARG A 266 -1.56 -12.75 4.82
C ARG A 266 -0.49 -12.85 3.74
N VAL A 267 0.27 -13.93 3.74
CA VAL A 267 1.21 -14.26 2.67
C VAL A 267 0.58 -15.34 1.80
N TYR A 268 0.23 -15.00 0.56
CA TYR A 268 -0.46 -15.90 -0.37
C TYR A 268 0.51 -16.83 -1.08
N SER A 269 1.71 -16.34 -1.41
CA SER A 269 2.77 -17.21 -1.91
C SER A 269 4.16 -16.59 -1.74
N ALA A 270 5.17 -17.45 -1.72
CA ALA A 270 6.58 -17.10 -1.70
C ALA A 270 7.37 -17.96 -2.70
N HIS A 271 8.18 -17.32 -3.52
CA HIS A 271 8.94 -17.97 -4.59
C HIS A 271 10.40 -17.54 -4.54
N VAL A 272 11.32 -18.49 -4.67
CA VAL A 272 12.72 -18.22 -4.99
C VAL A 272 12.99 -18.87 -6.33
N ALA A 273 13.52 -18.14 -7.29
CA ALA A 273 13.84 -18.71 -8.59
C ALA A 273 14.99 -17.97 -9.27
N GLN A 274 15.81 -18.70 -10.02
CA GLN A 274 16.76 -18.09 -10.94
C GLN A 274 16.02 -17.58 -12.18
N VAL A 275 16.03 -16.26 -12.40
CA VAL A 275 15.39 -15.63 -13.55
C VAL A 275 16.45 -15.29 -14.59
N GLY A 276 16.55 -16.12 -15.64
CA GLY A 276 17.60 -15.98 -16.66
C GLY A 276 17.56 -14.63 -17.37
N ALA A 277 16.36 -14.12 -17.67
CA ALA A 277 16.17 -12.82 -18.31
C ALA A 277 16.67 -11.63 -17.47
N LEU A 278 16.79 -11.81 -16.15
CA LEU A 278 17.25 -10.78 -15.21
C LEU A 278 18.69 -11.01 -14.73
N ALA A 279 19.37 -12.03 -15.26
CA ALA A 279 20.74 -12.37 -14.90
C ALA A 279 21.80 -11.52 -15.63
N ALA A 280 21.40 -10.68 -16.59
CA ALA A 280 22.29 -9.65 -17.12
C ALA A 280 22.60 -8.63 -16.02
N TRP A 281 23.78 -8.01 -16.04
CA TRP A 281 24.15 -7.05 -15.00
C TRP A 281 23.16 -5.90 -14.89
N TYR A 282 22.58 -5.45 -16.01
CA TYR A 282 21.58 -4.36 -16.08
C TYR A 282 20.12 -4.82 -15.88
N GLY A 283 19.88 -6.11 -15.61
CA GLY A 283 18.55 -6.65 -15.34
C GLY A 283 17.49 -6.27 -16.39
N THR A 284 16.51 -5.46 -15.98
CA THR A 284 15.40 -5.00 -16.84
C THR A 284 15.65 -3.69 -17.60
N ALA A 285 16.86 -3.13 -17.51
CA ALA A 285 17.15 -1.84 -18.13
C ALA A 285 16.88 -1.89 -19.64
N HIS A 286 16.26 -0.85 -20.18
CA HIS A 286 16.07 -0.68 -21.62
C HIS A 286 17.17 0.18 -22.27
N ALA A 287 17.98 0.85 -21.44
CA ALA A 287 19.18 1.59 -21.82
C ALA A 287 20.21 1.38 -20.72
N ALA A 288 21.40 0.89 -21.05
CA ALA A 288 22.46 0.69 -20.05
C ALA A 288 23.83 0.61 -20.71
N ASP A 289 24.86 1.04 -19.99
CA ASP A 289 26.24 0.94 -20.42
C ASP A 289 27.24 0.92 -19.25
N ARG A 290 28.42 0.35 -19.49
CA ARG A 290 29.56 0.36 -18.57
C ARG A 290 30.68 1.22 -19.15
N PHE A 291 31.31 2.01 -18.30
CA PHE A 291 32.37 2.94 -18.68
C PHE A 291 33.69 2.51 -18.02
N PRO A 292 34.51 1.71 -18.70
CA PRO A 292 35.77 1.21 -18.15
C PRO A 292 36.82 2.34 -18.14
N GLY A 293 36.79 3.16 -17.09
CA GLY A 293 37.77 4.22 -16.83
C GLY A 293 37.30 5.64 -17.19
N ARG A 294 37.95 6.63 -16.58
CA ARG A 294 37.70 8.06 -16.84
C ARG A 294 38.06 8.42 -18.28
N GLY A 295 37.18 9.17 -18.95
CA GLY A 295 37.49 9.86 -20.21
C GLY A 295 37.10 9.17 -21.52
N ASN A 296 36.44 8.01 -21.49
CA ASN A 296 35.86 7.45 -22.72
C ASN A 296 34.59 8.23 -23.11
N ASP A 297 34.62 8.94 -24.24
CA ASP A 297 33.42 9.57 -24.82
C ASP A 297 32.60 8.52 -25.59
N PRO A 298 31.37 8.21 -25.14
CA PRO A 298 30.55 7.18 -25.78
C PRO A 298 29.86 7.69 -27.06
N ALA A 299 29.99 8.96 -27.45
CA ALA A 299 29.30 9.51 -28.62
C ALA A 299 29.50 8.65 -29.88
N GLY A 300 28.38 8.24 -30.50
CA GLY A 300 28.35 7.37 -31.68
C GLY A 300 28.60 5.88 -31.40
N GLN A 301 28.98 5.52 -30.18
CA GLN A 301 29.20 4.13 -29.78
C GLN A 301 27.88 3.44 -29.42
N LYS A 302 27.82 2.14 -29.66
CA LYS A 302 26.68 1.31 -29.29
C LYS A 302 26.73 1.00 -27.79
N ALA A 303 25.69 1.35 -27.05
CA ALA A 303 25.53 0.98 -25.65
C ALA A 303 25.30 -0.53 -25.51
N ALA A 304 25.48 -1.06 -24.30
CA ALA A 304 25.15 -2.47 -24.01
C ALA A 304 23.68 -2.80 -24.35
N ILE A 305 22.77 -1.85 -24.09
CA ILE A 305 21.37 -1.86 -24.56
C ILE A 305 20.87 -0.41 -24.71
N GLY A 306 19.84 -0.19 -25.54
CA GLY A 306 19.24 1.14 -25.78
C GLY A 306 19.69 1.88 -27.04
N GLY A 307 20.50 1.23 -27.89
CA GLY A 307 20.93 1.79 -29.17
C GLY A 307 22.34 2.38 -29.14
N ALA A 308 22.58 3.39 -29.97
CA ALA A 308 23.84 4.13 -29.98
C ALA A 308 23.69 5.47 -29.25
N TRP A 309 24.71 5.85 -28.49
CA TRP A 309 24.76 7.14 -27.82
C TRP A 309 24.83 8.28 -28.84
N GLN A 310 23.92 9.24 -28.70
CA GLN A 310 23.82 10.39 -29.59
C GLN A 310 24.32 11.63 -28.88
N ALA A 311 25.32 12.29 -29.46
CA ALA A 311 25.76 13.61 -29.02
C ALA A 311 24.78 14.69 -29.52
N ARG A 312 24.25 15.46 -28.57
CA ARG A 312 23.24 16.51 -28.75
C ARG A 312 23.68 17.78 -28.02
N ASP A 313 23.09 18.93 -28.34
CA ASP A 313 23.46 20.24 -27.76
C ASP A 313 24.99 20.49 -27.77
N ALA A 314 25.60 20.51 -28.96
CA ALA A 314 27.05 20.62 -29.14
C ALA A 314 27.89 19.58 -28.36
N GLY A 315 27.29 18.42 -28.06
CA GLY A 315 27.92 17.33 -27.33
C GLY A 315 27.74 17.37 -25.81
N ARG A 316 27.00 18.34 -25.27
CA ARG A 316 26.72 18.44 -23.82
C ARG A 316 25.71 17.41 -23.33
N LEU A 317 24.85 16.93 -24.22
CA LEU A 317 23.88 15.88 -23.96
C LEU A 317 24.34 14.61 -24.69
N LEU A 318 24.44 13.51 -23.95
CA LEU A 318 24.66 12.18 -24.49
C LEU A 318 23.39 11.37 -24.23
N VAL A 319 22.64 11.03 -25.27
CA VAL A 319 21.28 10.50 -25.14
C VAL A 319 21.14 9.14 -25.82
N LEU A 320 20.38 8.26 -25.17
CA LEU A 320 19.84 7.01 -25.71
C LEU A 320 18.32 7.11 -25.85
N GLU A 321 17.75 6.40 -26.83
CA GLU A 321 16.31 6.38 -27.09
C GLU A 321 15.79 4.92 -27.04
N PRO A 322 15.56 4.38 -25.83
CA PRO A 322 15.21 2.97 -25.63
C PRO A 322 13.80 2.56 -26.07
N GLY A 323 13.00 3.50 -26.60
CA GLY A 323 11.67 3.23 -27.16
C GLY A 323 10.50 3.32 -26.18
N ALA A 324 10.75 3.44 -24.87
CA ALA A 324 9.75 3.68 -23.83
C ALA A 324 10.22 4.72 -22.80
N PRO A 325 9.31 5.38 -22.06
CA PRO A 325 9.69 6.27 -20.96
C PRO A 325 10.38 5.50 -19.82
N SER A 326 11.50 6.04 -19.35
CA SER A 326 12.20 5.52 -18.16
C SER A 326 11.41 5.84 -16.89
N GLY A 327 11.31 4.87 -15.98
CA GLY A 327 10.75 5.05 -14.65
C GLY A 327 11.75 4.97 -13.51
N LEU A 328 12.94 4.41 -13.78
CA LEU A 328 14.06 4.40 -12.86
C LEU A 328 15.32 4.70 -13.67
N VAL A 329 16.09 5.71 -13.29
CA VAL A 329 17.39 6.03 -13.89
C VAL A 329 18.43 5.99 -12.78
N HIS A 330 19.51 5.26 -12.99
CA HIS A 330 20.56 5.06 -12.00
C HIS A 330 21.93 5.24 -12.65
N GLY A 331 22.84 5.92 -11.95
CA GLY A 331 24.22 6.10 -12.39
C GLY A 331 25.19 6.05 -11.23
N LEU A 332 26.37 5.47 -11.48
CA LEU A 332 27.48 5.40 -10.54
C LEU A 332 28.61 6.35 -10.96
N PHE A 333 28.99 7.28 -10.11
CA PHE A 333 29.89 8.39 -10.44
C PHE A 333 31.09 8.44 -9.48
N SER A 334 32.29 8.72 -9.99
CA SER A 334 33.49 8.96 -9.18
C SER A 334 33.68 10.42 -8.75
N ASP A 335 32.92 11.33 -9.35
CA ASP A 335 32.80 12.72 -8.94
C ASP A 335 31.44 13.29 -9.35
N LEU A 336 31.03 14.39 -8.72
CA LEU A 336 29.71 15.01 -8.86
C LEU A 336 29.78 16.25 -9.77
N THR A 337 30.40 16.13 -10.94
CA THR A 337 30.55 17.23 -11.92
C THR A 337 29.70 17.06 -13.18
N VAL A 338 28.90 16.01 -13.22
CA VAL A 338 28.02 15.63 -14.34
C VAL A 338 26.59 15.45 -13.87
N GLY A 339 25.69 15.31 -14.83
CA GLY A 339 24.26 15.22 -14.58
C GLY A 339 23.58 14.07 -15.30
N LEU A 340 22.30 13.91 -15.03
CA LEU A 340 21.41 12.98 -15.74
C LEU A 340 20.38 13.76 -16.55
N VAL A 341 20.00 13.19 -17.67
CA VAL A 341 18.95 13.68 -18.57
C VAL A 341 17.91 12.59 -18.70
N TRP A 342 16.64 12.94 -18.59
CA TRP A 342 15.52 12.02 -18.81
C TRP A 342 14.30 12.78 -19.30
N ARG A 343 13.25 12.05 -19.69
CA ARG A 343 12.10 12.65 -20.40
C ARG A 343 12.58 13.52 -21.58
N TYR A 344 13.66 13.12 -22.25
CA TYR A 344 14.18 13.85 -23.40
C TYR A 344 13.31 13.53 -24.61
N GLN A 345 12.75 14.58 -25.20
CA GLN A 345 11.98 14.52 -26.43
C GLN A 345 12.81 15.03 -27.61
N ASP A 346 13.49 16.15 -27.41
CA ASP A 346 14.34 16.83 -28.38
C ASP A 346 15.24 17.86 -27.66
N ASP A 347 16.10 18.56 -28.40
CA ASP A 347 17.06 19.54 -27.86
C ASP A 347 16.40 20.76 -27.20
N ALA A 348 15.10 20.98 -27.40
CA ALA A 348 14.34 22.05 -26.78
C ALA A 348 13.47 21.57 -25.59
N ASN A 349 13.32 20.26 -25.40
CA ASN A 349 12.33 19.67 -24.49
C ASN A 349 12.89 18.46 -23.73
N TYR A 350 13.38 18.69 -22.50
CA TYR A 350 13.92 17.61 -21.65
C TYR A 350 13.99 18.01 -20.17
N TRP A 351 14.16 17.01 -19.29
CA TRP A 351 14.54 17.22 -17.91
C TRP A 351 16.03 16.95 -17.73
N ARG A 352 16.69 17.79 -16.92
CA ARG A 352 18.07 17.56 -16.51
C ARG A 352 18.28 17.80 -15.02
N LEU A 353 19.08 16.96 -14.40
CA LEU A 353 19.69 17.22 -13.11
C LEU A 353 21.16 17.53 -13.34
N THR A 354 21.65 18.66 -12.84
CA THR A 354 23.08 19.00 -12.84
C THR A 354 23.62 18.90 -11.43
N LEU A 355 24.84 18.35 -11.28
CA LEU A 355 25.57 18.32 -10.02
C LEU A 355 26.85 19.15 -10.20
N ASP A 356 27.11 20.05 -9.25
CA ASP A 356 28.30 20.90 -9.21
C ASP A 356 28.65 21.27 -7.75
N GLU A 357 29.62 22.17 -7.56
CA GLU A 357 30.07 22.58 -6.22
C GLU A 357 28.99 23.30 -5.41
N ASP A 358 27.99 23.91 -6.06
CA ASP A 358 26.92 24.67 -5.41
C ASP A 358 25.73 23.77 -5.01
N GLY A 359 25.58 22.61 -5.66
CA GLY A 359 24.58 21.62 -5.28
C GLY A 359 24.08 20.73 -6.42
N GLY A 360 22.94 20.10 -6.17
CA GLY A 360 22.13 19.45 -7.21
C GLY A 360 21.02 20.39 -7.69
N HIS A 361 20.94 20.63 -9.00
CA HIS A 361 19.94 21.53 -9.59
C HIS A 361 19.09 20.82 -10.65
N LEU A 362 17.80 20.69 -10.37
CA LEU A 362 16.82 20.09 -11.26
C LEU A 362 16.19 21.16 -12.15
N HIS A 363 16.38 21.01 -13.46
CA HIS A 363 15.79 21.87 -14.47
C HIS A 363 14.86 21.09 -15.38
N VAL A 364 13.81 21.76 -15.83
CA VAL A 364 13.04 21.37 -17.01
C VAL A 364 13.29 22.39 -18.11
N VAL A 365 13.57 21.92 -19.31
CA VAL A 365 13.70 22.73 -20.51
C VAL A 365 12.45 22.50 -21.34
N VAL A 366 11.74 23.58 -21.66
CA VAL A 366 10.57 23.57 -22.55
C VAL A 366 10.76 24.67 -23.57
N ASP A 367 10.60 24.32 -24.85
CA ASP A 367 10.85 25.24 -25.97
C ASP A 367 12.23 25.94 -25.91
N GLY A 368 13.23 25.21 -25.42
CA GLY A 368 14.61 25.69 -25.27
C GLY A 368 14.85 26.59 -24.06
N LEU A 369 13.82 26.85 -23.24
CA LEU A 369 13.90 27.71 -22.06
C LEU A 369 14.06 26.86 -20.79
N PRO A 370 15.22 26.95 -20.09
CA PRO A 370 15.42 26.24 -18.84
C PRO A 370 14.68 26.93 -17.69
N ALA A 371 13.94 26.17 -16.89
CA ALA A 371 13.33 26.59 -15.64
C ALA A 371 13.84 25.71 -14.49
N LEU A 372 14.37 26.35 -13.43
CA LEU A 372 14.74 25.65 -12.20
C LEU A 372 13.47 25.17 -11.49
N VAL A 373 13.39 23.87 -11.23
CA VAL A 373 12.26 23.22 -10.55
C VAL A 373 12.56 23.05 -9.06
N ALA A 374 13.77 22.59 -8.74
CA ALA A 374 14.21 22.37 -7.37
C ALA A 374 15.74 22.36 -7.30
N SER A 375 16.27 22.61 -6.10
CA SER A 375 17.68 22.42 -5.79
C SER A 375 17.85 21.79 -4.42
N GLY A 376 19.02 21.22 -4.17
CA GLY A 376 19.41 20.72 -2.87
C GLY A 376 20.92 20.63 -2.71
N ALA A 377 21.37 20.56 -1.45
CA ALA A 377 22.78 20.52 -1.13
C ALA A 377 23.37 19.14 -1.42
N LEU A 378 24.61 19.10 -1.90
CA LEU A 378 25.36 17.86 -2.00
C LEU A 378 25.89 17.44 -0.63
N PRO A 379 25.93 16.12 -0.34
CA PRO A 379 26.68 15.62 0.80
C PRO A 379 28.18 15.85 0.58
N GLY A 380 28.94 15.91 1.67
CA GLY A 380 30.40 16.00 1.58
C GLY A 380 30.99 14.78 0.87
N SER A 381 31.71 14.99 -0.23
CA SER A 381 32.37 13.92 -1.00
C SER A 381 33.81 13.69 -0.53
N ARG A 382 34.25 12.43 -0.53
CA ARG A 382 35.65 12.06 -0.30
C ARG A 382 36.31 11.68 -1.64
N PRO A 383 37.59 12.02 -1.86
CA PRO A 383 38.30 11.58 -3.06
C PRO A 383 38.24 10.07 -3.25
N GLY A 384 37.80 9.62 -4.44
CA GLY A 384 37.70 8.20 -4.80
C GLY A 384 36.43 7.49 -4.32
N GLN A 385 35.51 8.19 -3.66
CA GLN A 385 34.18 7.66 -3.34
C GLN A 385 33.34 7.49 -4.62
N ILE A 386 32.66 6.35 -4.74
CA ILE A 386 31.63 6.16 -5.76
C ILE A 386 30.30 6.65 -5.19
N HIS A 387 29.62 7.49 -5.96
CA HIS A 387 28.32 8.05 -5.65
C HIS A 387 27.25 7.42 -6.55
N ALA A 388 26.13 7.04 -5.94
CA ALA A 388 24.97 6.49 -6.65
C ALA A 388 23.86 7.52 -6.73
N LEU A 389 23.61 8.02 -7.94
CA LEU A 389 22.50 8.91 -8.21
C LEU A 389 21.35 8.11 -8.82
N GLN A 390 20.15 8.28 -8.26
CA GLN A 390 18.95 7.59 -8.70
C GLN A 390 17.77 8.55 -8.85
N ILE A 391 17.02 8.40 -9.94
CA ILE A 391 15.79 9.12 -10.24
C ILE A 391 14.67 8.10 -10.37
N LEU A 392 13.63 8.24 -9.54
CA LEU A 392 12.40 7.46 -9.64
C LEU A 392 11.30 8.35 -10.21
N ASP A 393 10.66 7.91 -11.30
CA ASP A 393 9.71 8.68 -12.09
C ASP A 393 8.53 7.80 -12.56
N ASP A 394 7.27 8.23 -12.38
CA ASP A 394 6.09 7.56 -12.98
C ASP A 394 5.42 8.36 -14.10
N GLY A 395 6.01 9.48 -14.51
CA GLY A 395 5.43 10.43 -15.47
C GLY A 395 4.64 11.54 -14.81
N VAL A 396 4.35 11.43 -13.50
CA VAL A 396 3.64 12.46 -12.73
C VAL A 396 4.45 12.86 -11.51
N GLN A 397 4.96 11.90 -10.75
CA GLN A 397 5.76 12.12 -9.56
C GLN A 397 7.21 11.74 -9.82
N LEU A 398 8.13 12.56 -9.31
CA LEU A 398 9.56 12.32 -9.40
C LEU A 398 10.25 12.49 -8.05
N GLN A 399 11.25 11.66 -7.82
CA GLN A 399 12.14 11.69 -6.65
C GLN A 399 13.58 11.53 -7.13
N VAL A 400 14.50 12.21 -6.43
CA VAL A 400 15.93 12.15 -6.73
C VAL A 400 16.67 11.85 -5.44
N THR A 401 17.46 10.79 -5.46
CA THR A 401 18.28 10.36 -4.33
C THR A 401 19.74 10.25 -4.73
N LEU A 402 20.63 10.68 -3.85
CA LEU A 402 22.08 10.53 -3.96
C LEU A 402 22.57 9.72 -2.76
N ASP A 403 23.24 8.60 -3.01
CA ASP A 403 23.72 7.66 -1.99
C ASP A 403 22.62 7.18 -1.03
N GLY A 404 21.41 6.99 -1.57
CA GLY A 404 20.23 6.60 -0.80
C GLY A 404 19.55 7.73 -0.01
N GLN A 405 20.13 8.93 0.00
CA GLN A 405 19.55 10.11 0.65
C GLN A 405 18.78 10.99 -0.34
N PRO A 406 17.64 11.61 0.04
CA PRO A 406 16.96 12.57 -0.83
C PRO A 406 17.86 13.76 -1.17
N LEU A 407 18.09 13.99 -2.47
CA LEU A 407 18.85 15.15 -2.94
C LEU A 407 17.97 16.41 -3.00
N LEU A 408 16.69 16.23 -3.31
CA LEU A 408 15.71 17.32 -3.43
C LEU A 408 14.67 17.24 -2.31
N ALA A 409 14.04 18.36 -2.00
CA ALA A 409 12.99 18.43 -0.98
C ALA A 409 11.73 17.63 -1.39
N GLY A 410 11.64 16.39 -0.92
CA GLY A 410 10.45 15.55 -1.05
C GLY A 410 10.18 15.05 -2.47
N THR A 411 8.94 14.62 -2.69
CA THR A 411 8.46 14.15 -4.00
C THR A 411 7.88 15.32 -4.79
N LEU A 412 8.39 15.54 -6.00
CA LEU A 412 7.91 16.57 -6.90
C LEU A 412 6.78 16.01 -7.76
N THR A 413 5.78 16.83 -8.08
CA THR A 413 4.65 16.45 -8.95
C THR A 413 4.64 17.33 -10.19
N ASP A 414 5.02 16.77 -11.33
CA ASP A 414 5.10 17.45 -12.61
C ASP A 414 4.92 16.46 -13.79
N ARG A 415 3.98 16.78 -14.68
CA ARG A 415 3.60 15.94 -15.83
C ARG A 415 4.28 16.33 -17.13
N ARG A 416 5.01 17.45 -17.17
CA ARG A 416 5.63 17.95 -18.41
C ARG A 416 6.60 16.91 -18.94
N LEU A 417 6.49 16.64 -20.24
CA LEU A 417 7.31 15.65 -20.96
C LEU A 417 7.20 14.23 -20.38
N GLY A 418 6.10 13.91 -19.68
CA GLY A 418 5.90 12.61 -19.04
C GLY A 418 5.98 11.42 -20.00
N ASP A 419 5.65 11.58 -21.28
CA ASP A 419 5.69 10.49 -22.27
C ASP A 419 6.97 10.44 -23.11
N ALA A 420 7.91 11.35 -22.85
CA ALA A 420 9.18 11.42 -23.56
C ALA A 420 10.10 10.25 -23.15
N ARG A 421 10.88 9.77 -24.11
CA ARG A 421 11.54 8.45 -24.05
C ARG A 421 13.05 8.52 -23.93
N GLY A 422 13.65 9.64 -24.32
CA GLY A 422 15.09 9.81 -24.28
C GLY A 422 15.61 9.89 -22.85
N VAL A 423 16.78 9.32 -22.63
CA VAL A 423 17.47 9.27 -21.34
C VAL A 423 18.98 9.29 -21.57
N GLY A 424 19.74 9.84 -20.64
CA GLY A 424 21.18 9.87 -20.77
C GLY A 424 21.88 10.75 -19.76
N ILE A 425 22.99 11.33 -20.19
CA ILE A 425 23.97 12.02 -19.35
C ILE A 425 24.07 13.47 -19.80
N TYR A 426 24.16 14.38 -18.84
CA TYR A 426 24.53 15.77 -19.06
C TYR A 426 25.98 15.98 -18.65
N ARG A 427 26.76 16.67 -19.48
CA ARG A 427 28.08 17.18 -19.12
C ARG A 427 28.18 18.69 -19.32
N PRO A 428 28.88 19.43 -18.44
CA PRO A 428 28.99 20.88 -18.56
C PRO A 428 29.65 21.31 -19.87
N ASP A 429 30.70 20.59 -20.28
CA ASP A 429 31.50 20.80 -21.48
C ASP A 429 31.65 19.47 -22.25
N ALA A 430 31.60 19.50 -23.58
CA ALA A 430 31.85 18.34 -24.42
C ALA A 430 33.25 17.74 -24.22
N ALA A 431 34.23 18.56 -23.79
CA ALA A 431 35.60 18.10 -23.53
C ALA A 431 35.80 17.47 -22.14
N SER A 432 34.81 17.53 -21.24
CA SER A 432 34.97 17.01 -19.88
C SER A 432 35.04 15.49 -19.86
N THR A 433 35.96 14.92 -19.08
CA THR A 433 36.00 13.47 -18.85
C THR A 433 34.73 13.02 -18.14
N LEU A 434 34.12 11.93 -18.60
CA LEU A 434 32.98 11.34 -17.91
C LEU A 434 33.47 10.61 -16.65
N PRO A 435 33.03 11.02 -15.44
CA PRO A 435 33.37 10.37 -14.18
C PRO A 435 32.44 9.18 -13.87
N LEU A 436 31.62 8.79 -14.84
CA LEU A 436 30.62 7.74 -14.76
C LEU A 436 31.27 6.36 -14.91
N HIS A 437 30.82 5.40 -14.12
CA HIS A 437 31.23 4.00 -14.17
C HIS A 437 30.15 3.11 -14.78
N GLN A 438 28.90 3.36 -14.42
CA GLN A 438 27.75 2.59 -14.86
C GLN A 438 26.55 3.51 -15.02
N PHE A 439 25.78 3.28 -16.07
CA PHE A 439 24.48 3.92 -16.29
C PHE A 439 23.47 2.86 -16.66
N GLU A 440 22.28 2.95 -16.06
CA GLU A 440 21.14 2.12 -16.42
C GLU A 440 19.84 2.89 -16.26
N ALA A 441 18.91 2.67 -17.17
CA ALA A 441 17.56 3.20 -17.13
C ALA A 441 16.58 2.07 -17.41
N HIS A 442 15.56 1.97 -16.57
CA HIS A 442 14.53 0.94 -16.62
C HIS A 442 13.20 1.58 -17.03
N PRO A 443 12.35 0.88 -17.79
CA PRO A 443 11.02 1.38 -18.13
C PRO A 443 10.14 1.45 -16.87
N ARG A 444 9.05 2.24 -16.92
CA ARG A 444 8.11 2.37 -15.79
C ARG A 444 7.43 1.07 -15.37
N ALA A 445 7.31 0.13 -16.31
CA ALA A 445 6.63 -1.14 -16.10
C ALA A 445 7.36 -2.24 -16.87
N VAL A 446 7.50 -3.40 -16.24
CA VAL A 446 8.06 -4.62 -16.81
C VAL A 446 7.19 -5.81 -16.41
N PRO A 447 7.07 -6.86 -17.23
CA PRO A 447 6.29 -8.03 -16.85
C PRO A 447 6.93 -8.73 -15.64
N ILE A 448 6.09 -9.25 -14.74
CA ILE A 448 6.55 -10.20 -13.72
C ILE A 448 7.07 -11.46 -14.45
N PRO A 449 8.28 -11.96 -14.11
CA PRO A 449 8.85 -13.16 -14.72
C PRO A 449 7.98 -14.40 -14.49
N ALA A 450 7.88 -15.27 -15.51
CA ALA A 450 7.06 -16.48 -15.44
C ALA A 450 7.56 -17.49 -14.39
N GLU A 451 8.85 -17.41 -14.04
CA GLU A 451 9.49 -18.19 -12.98
C GLU A 451 8.99 -17.82 -11.57
N LEU A 452 8.27 -16.69 -11.43
CA LEU A 452 7.59 -16.27 -10.20
C LEU A 452 6.06 -16.37 -10.41
N PRO A 453 5.46 -17.57 -10.28
CA PRO A 453 4.09 -17.83 -10.68
C PRO A 453 3.07 -17.34 -9.63
N PHE A 454 2.93 -16.02 -9.50
CA PHE A 454 1.92 -15.40 -8.66
C PHE A 454 0.51 -15.59 -9.23
N ALA A 455 -0.47 -15.78 -8.35
CA ALA A 455 -1.88 -15.74 -8.71
C ALA A 455 -2.32 -14.29 -8.98
N ALA A 456 -3.26 -14.11 -9.91
CA ALA A 456 -3.92 -12.83 -10.10
C ALA A 456 -4.70 -12.42 -8.83
N PRO A 457 -4.79 -11.12 -8.53
CA PRO A 457 -5.57 -10.67 -7.38
C PRO A 457 -7.07 -10.81 -7.65
N TRP A 458 -7.86 -10.98 -6.60
CA TRP A 458 -9.32 -10.87 -6.70
C TRP A 458 -9.70 -9.42 -6.99
N LEU A 459 -10.30 -9.18 -8.16
CA LEU A 459 -10.66 -7.83 -8.61
C LEU A 459 -11.97 -7.88 -9.43
N PRO A 460 -13.06 -8.41 -8.89
CA PRO A 460 -14.32 -8.43 -9.62
C PRO A 460 -14.84 -7.01 -9.83
N ARG A 461 -15.64 -6.84 -10.89
CA ARG A 461 -16.24 -5.57 -11.27
C ARG A 461 -17.64 -5.82 -11.78
N GLY A 462 -18.61 -5.10 -11.23
CA GLY A 462 -19.98 -5.12 -11.74
C GLY A 462 -20.05 -4.37 -13.07
N GLU A 463 -20.69 -4.97 -14.06
CA GLU A 463 -20.77 -4.43 -15.41
C GLU A 463 -22.08 -3.67 -15.63
N THR A 464 -23.17 -4.16 -15.04
CA THR A 464 -24.52 -3.62 -15.26
C THR A 464 -25.02 -2.88 -14.02
N VAL A 465 -25.45 -1.62 -14.18
CA VAL A 465 -26.15 -0.87 -13.13
C VAL A 465 -27.57 -1.42 -13.03
N ILE A 466 -27.92 -1.99 -11.87
CA ILE A 466 -29.25 -2.57 -11.62
C ILE A 466 -30.07 -1.76 -10.61
N VAL A 467 -29.40 -0.90 -9.85
CA VAL A 467 -30.05 0.09 -8.99
C VAL A 467 -29.28 1.41 -9.08
N ARG A 468 -30.01 2.52 -9.14
CA ARG A 468 -29.46 3.87 -9.10
C ARG A 468 -30.44 4.79 -8.38
N ASP A 469 -29.92 5.71 -7.60
CA ASP A 469 -30.70 6.77 -6.99
C ASP A 469 -29.90 8.08 -7.02
N ASP A 470 -30.48 9.11 -7.64
CA ASP A 470 -29.95 10.47 -7.68
C ASP A 470 -30.57 11.36 -6.60
N PHE A 471 -31.40 10.78 -5.73
CA PHE A 471 -32.14 11.44 -4.66
C PHE A 471 -32.98 12.62 -5.15
N GLY A 472 -33.41 12.59 -6.41
CA GLY A 472 -34.37 13.53 -6.96
C GLY A 472 -35.76 13.37 -6.34
N GLY A 473 -36.62 14.36 -6.56
CA GLY A 473 -38.03 14.35 -6.15
C GLY A 473 -38.31 15.15 -4.86
N PRO A 474 -39.45 14.89 -4.19
CA PRO A 474 -39.92 15.75 -3.11
C PRO A 474 -39.05 15.65 -1.87
N ASP A 475 -38.98 16.72 -1.08
CA ASP A 475 -38.28 16.72 0.20
C ASP A 475 -38.93 15.76 1.20
N GLY A 476 -38.12 15.13 2.05
CA GLY A 476 -38.63 14.23 3.09
C GLY A 476 -37.65 13.16 3.53
N ASP A 477 -38.12 12.28 4.41
CA ASP A 477 -37.38 11.10 4.85
C ASP A 477 -37.12 10.15 3.67
N LEU A 478 -35.96 9.50 3.64
CA LEU A 478 -35.64 8.50 2.63
C LEU A 478 -36.51 7.24 2.75
N ALA A 479 -37.00 6.91 3.95
CA ALA A 479 -37.79 5.70 4.17
C ALA A 479 -39.04 5.66 3.29
N GLY A 480 -39.21 4.54 2.56
CA GLY A 480 -40.35 4.31 1.67
C GLY A 480 -40.19 4.91 0.26
N ARG A 481 -39.19 5.76 0.02
CA ARG A 481 -38.90 6.27 -1.34
C ARG A 481 -38.36 5.15 -2.22
N LEU A 482 -38.69 5.19 -3.49
CA LEU A 482 -38.16 4.26 -4.50
C LEU A 482 -36.87 4.84 -5.10
N SER A 483 -35.90 3.96 -5.36
CA SER A 483 -34.73 4.32 -6.15
C SER A 483 -35.09 4.70 -7.58
N THR A 484 -34.42 5.70 -8.15
CA THR A 484 -34.65 6.23 -9.51
C THR A 484 -34.58 5.15 -10.60
N LEU A 485 -33.66 4.18 -10.46
CA LEU A 485 -33.57 2.98 -11.29
C LEU A 485 -33.73 1.75 -10.40
N GLY A 486 -34.45 0.74 -10.91
CA GLY A 486 -34.71 -0.53 -10.21
C GLY A 486 -35.88 -0.48 -9.22
N GLU A 487 -36.43 0.71 -8.96
CA GLU A 487 -37.65 0.97 -8.19
C GLU A 487 -37.69 0.23 -6.84
N ARG A 488 -36.56 0.17 -6.14
CA ARG A 488 -36.44 -0.51 -4.85
C ARG A 488 -36.80 0.45 -3.73
N PRO A 489 -37.69 0.09 -2.78
CA PRO A 489 -38.00 0.95 -1.65
C PRO A 489 -36.85 0.97 -0.64
N TRP A 490 -36.42 2.17 -0.26
CA TRP A 490 -35.49 2.37 0.84
C TRP A 490 -36.16 2.07 2.18
N GLN A 491 -35.42 1.40 3.06
CA GLN A 491 -35.88 1.06 4.39
C GLN A 491 -34.83 1.46 5.43
N ARG A 492 -35.25 2.19 6.46
CA ARG A 492 -34.42 2.37 7.65
C ARG A 492 -34.27 1.04 8.35
N THR A 493 -33.06 0.50 8.31
CA THR A 493 -32.75 -0.87 8.77
C THR A 493 -32.01 -0.85 10.11
N LEU A 494 -31.29 0.23 10.39
CA LEU A 494 -30.60 0.47 11.66
C LEU A 494 -30.85 1.89 12.14
N GLY A 495 -30.92 2.04 13.46
CA GLY A 495 -31.01 3.33 14.15
C GLY A 495 -32.33 4.07 13.94
N SER A 496 -32.51 5.15 14.70
CA SER A 496 -33.67 6.03 14.64
C SER A 496 -33.41 7.34 13.88
N GLY A 497 -32.16 7.60 13.46
CA GLY A 497 -31.78 8.80 12.72
C GLY A 497 -32.50 8.96 11.38
N VAL A 498 -32.47 10.18 10.85
CA VAL A 498 -33.18 10.55 9.62
C VAL A 498 -32.17 10.95 8.54
N PHE A 499 -32.28 10.33 7.37
CA PHE A 499 -31.64 10.83 6.16
C PHE A 499 -32.73 11.53 5.36
N ARG A 500 -32.54 12.82 5.11
CA ARG A 500 -33.54 13.69 4.50
C ARG A 500 -33.11 14.08 3.10
N VAL A 501 -33.97 13.83 2.13
CA VAL A 501 -33.85 14.41 0.79
C VAL A 501 -34.24 15.88 0.88
N SER A 502 -33.35 16.75 0.40
CA SER A 502 -33.59 18.19 0.31
C SER A 502 -32.85 18.74 -0.91
N GLY A 503 -33.56 19.43 -1.80
CA GLY A 503 -32.94 20.11 -2.93
C GLY A 503 -32.15 19.21 -3.88
N GLY A 504 -32.61 17.97 -4.10
CA GLY A 504 -31.97 17.01 -5.01
C GLY A 504 -30.71 16.34 -4.46
N SER A 505 -30.54 16.31 -3.14
CA SER A 505 -29.48 15.57 -2.47
C SER A 505 -30.00 14.94 -1.19
N LEU A 506 -29.35 13.86 -0.73
CA LEU A 506 -29.67 13.22 0.53
C LEU A 506 -28.70 13.68 1.62
N ALA A 507 -29.20 14.21 2.74
CA ALA A 507 -28.38 14.64 3.87
C ALA A 507 -28.69 13.84 5.13
N VAL A 508 -27.66 13.50 5.90
CA VAL A 508 -27.86 13.08 7.30
C VAL A 508 -28.43 14.26 8.08
N GLN A 509 -29.58 14.09 8.73
CA GLN A 509 -30.19 15.15 9.55
C GLN A 509 -29.45 15.28 10.89
N ALA A 510 -28.28 15.91 10.85
CA ALA A 510 -27.41 16.18 11.98
C ALA A 510 -26.71 17.55 11.79
N THR A 511 -26.18 18.10 12.87
CA THR A 511 -25.33 19.30 12.87
C THR A 511 -24.23 19.16 13.91
N LEU A 512 -23.25 20.07 13.93
CA LEU A 512 -22.26 20.13 15.01
C LEU A 512 -22.91 20.20 16.42
N ALA A 513 -23.97 21.01 16.56
CA ALA A 513 -24.67 21.20 17.83
C ALA A 513 -25.56 20.00 18.21
N ASN A 514 -26.06 19.27 17.21
CA ASN A 514 -26.90 18.09 17.38
C ASN A 514 -26.41 16.97 16.44
N PRO A 515 -25.27 16.33 16.76
CA PRO A 515 -24.73 15.27 15.93
C PRO A 515 -25.64 14.05 15.99
N LEU A 516 -25.51 13.16 15.01
CA LEU A 516 -26.34 11.97 14.92
C LEU A 516 -26.17 11.08 16.16
N SER A 517 -27.20 10.90 16.99
CA SER A 517 -27.07 10.25 18.30
C SER A 517 -26.68 8.76 18.26
N GLU A 518 -26.91 8.07 17.15
CA GLU A 518 -26.60 6.65 16.97
C GLU A 518 -26.32 6.31 15.51
N ARG A 519 -25.63 5.19 15.27
CA ARG A 519 -25.45 4.62 13.92
C ARG A 519 -26.82 4.43 13.26
N THR A 520 -26.98 4.98 12.05
CA THR A 520 -28.22 4.90 11.28
C THR A 520 -27.92 4.43 9.87
N ALA A 521 -28.73 3.49 9.35
CA ALA A 521 -28.57 2.98 7.99
C ALA A 521 -29.90 2.82 7.25
N TYR A 522 -29.88 3.19 5.97
CA TYR A 522 -30.97 2.98 5.03
C TYR A 522 -30.50 1.99 3.98
N THR A 523 -31.31 0.98 3.69
CA THR A 523 -30.95 -0.07 2.73
C THR A 523 -32.11 -0.41 1.82
N ILE A 524 -31.78 -0.95 0.67
CA ILE A 524 -32.70 -1.55 -0.30
C ILE A 524 -32.50 -3.06 -0.34
N ALA A 525 -33.54 -3.80 -0.77
CA ALA A 525 -33.39 -5.23 -1.04
C ALA A 525 -32.44 -5.45 -2.23
N TRP A 526 -31.50 -6.37 -2.08
CA TRP A 526 -30.49 -6.68 -3.09
C TRP A 526 -30.77 -8.03 -3.75
N PRO A 527 -30.79 -8.12 -5.10
CA PRO A 527 -31.20 -9.33 -5.79
C PRO A 527 -30.10 -10.39 -5.95
N GLN A 528 -28.83 -10.08 -5.66
CA GLN A 528 -27.70 -11.00 -5.85
C GLN A 528 -26.98 -11.27 -4.52
N PRO A 529 -27.35 -12.34 -3.78
CA PRO A 529 -26.81 -12.59 -2.45
C PRO A 529 -25.30 -12.87 -2.38
N GLN A 530 -24.67 -13.18 -3.50
CA GLN A 530 -23.26 -13.60 -3.56
C GLN A 530 -22.33 -12.46 -3.97
N TYR A 531 -22.86 -11.32 -4.41
CA TYR A 531 -22.05 -10.26 -5.01
C TYR A 531 -22.75 -8.91 -4.97
N ALA A 532 -21.99 -7.85 -4.67
CA ALA A 532 -22.43 -6.48 -4.82
C ALA A 532 -21.25 -5.55 -5.13
N ASP A 533 -21.44 -4.67 -6.12
CA ASP A 533 -20.52 -3.58 -6.44
C ASP A 533 -21.27 -2.26 -6.29
N ILE A 534 -21.06 -1.60 -5.16
CA ILE A 534 -21.85 -0.44 -4.74
C ILE A 534 -20.97 0.79 -4.71
N ALA A 535 -21.43 1.87 -5.32
CA ALA A 535 -20.75 3.16 -5.30
C ALA A 535 -21.69 4.26 -4.81
N VAL A 536 -21.11 5.22 -4.08
CA VAL A 536 -21.82 6.41 -3.63
C VAL A 536 -20.92 7.64 -3.70
N ASP A 537 -21.47 8.77 -4.16
CA ASP A 537 -20.82 10.07 -4.05
C ASP A 537 -21.15 10.68 -2.69
N VAL A 538 -20.10 10.95 -1.90
CA VAL A 538 -20.20 11.44 -0.52
C VAL A 538 -19.59 12.83 -0.45
N LEU A 539 -20.32 13.77 0.15
CA LEU A 539 -19.82 15.08 0.53
C LEU A 539 -19.69 15.14 2.07
N PRO A 540 -18.47 15.13 2.61
CA PRO A 540 -18.24 15.29 4.04
C PRO A 540 -18.74 16.64 4.55
N PRO A 541 -19.24 16.73 5.80
CA PRO A 541 -19.70 17.98 6.39
C PRO A 541 -18.55 18.96 6.60
N GLY A 542 -18.86 20.24 6.81
CA GLY A 542 -17.89 21.32 6.99
C GLY A 542 -17.20 21.78 5.69
N SER A 543 -16.30 22.75 5.83
CA SER A 543 -15.53 23.33 4.73
C SER A 543 -14.02 23.19 4.92
N ALA A 544 -13.57 23.10 6.17
CA ALA A 544 -12.16 23.00 6.53
C ALA A 544 -11.94 22.25 7.85
N ARG A 545 -10.69 21.82 8.06
CA ARG A 545 -10.24 21.28 9.35
C ARG A 545 -10.25 22.39 10.41
N GLY A 546 -10.66 22.05 11.62
CA GLY A 546 -10.73 22.93 12.79
C GLY A 546 -12.13 23.46 13.08
N GLU A 547 -13.13 23.14 12.24
CA GLU A 547 -14.52 23.54 12.42
C GLU A 547 -15.32 22.61 13.36
N GLY A 548 -14.73 21.48 13.79
CA GLY A 548 -15.36 20.48 14.64
C GLY A 548 -16.28 19.50 13.92
N GLU A 549 -16.50 19.69 12.62
CA GLU A 549 -17.35 18.86 11.77
C GLU A 549 -16.73 17.47 11.53
N ARG A 550 -17.57 16.42 11.54
CA ARG A 550 -17.16 15.01 11.51
C ARG A 550 -17.90 14.24 10.43
N GLY A 551 -17.16 13.73 9.46
CA GLY A 551 -17.69 12.83 8.42
C GLY A 551 -17.63 11.37 8.85
N ARG A 552 -18.77 10.67 8.82
CA ARG A 552 -18.94 9.23 9.10
C ARG A 552 -19.83 8.51 8.07
N GLY A 553 -20.09 9.14 6.94
CA GLY A 553 -20.86 8.58 5.83
C GLY A 553 -20.15 7.40 5.15
N GLY A 554 -20.94 6.44 4.66
CA GLY A 554 -20.42 5.25 4.00
C GLY A 554 -21.48 4.29 3.46
N LEU A 555 -21.05 3.05 3.24
CA LEU A 555 -21.84 1.95 2.71
C LEU A 555 -22.04 0.84 3.74
N ILE A 556 -23.16 0.12 3.62
CA ILE A 556 -23.47 -1.07 4.41
C ILE A 556 -23.86 -2.23 3.50
N PHE A 557 -23.35 -3.43 3.82
CA PHE A 557 -23.72 -4.70 3.21
C PHE A 557 -24.34 -5.58 4.29
N TRP A 558 -25.58 -5.99 4.08
CA TRP A 558 -26.43 -6.49 5.14
C TRP A 558 -27.04 -7.85 4.77
N GLN A 559 -26.75 -8.84 5.60
CA GLN A 559 -27.43 -10.14 5.54
C GLN A 559 -28.69 -10.10 6.41
N ASP A 560 -28.51 -9.76 7.69
CA ASP A 560 -29.56 -9.74 8.70
C ASP A 560 -29.13 -8.91 9.93
N ALA A 561 -30.00 -8.83 10.95
CA ALA A 561 -29.74 -8.06 12.17
C ALA A 561 -28.57 -8.57 13.01
N GLN A 562 -28.04 -9.75 12.71
CA GLN A 562 -26.90 -10.35 13.37
C GLN A 562 -25.62 -10.31 12.53
N ASN A 563 -25.73 -10.00 11.23
CA ASN A 563 -24.64 -10.12 10.26
C ASN A 563 -24.68 -8.99 9.23
N TYR A 564 -23.74 -8.06 9.36
CA TYR A 564 -23.51 -6.98 8.40
C TYR A 564 -22.09 -6.42 8.52
N ILE A 565 -21.64 -5.78 7.45
CA ILE A 565 -20.39 -5.02 7.43
C ILE A 565 -20.66 -3.58 6.98
N ILE A 566 -19.89 -2.65 7.55
CA ILE A 566 -19.95 -1.22 7.25
C ILE A 566 -18.58 -0.78 6.76
N ILE A 567 -18.54 -0.05 5.65
CA ILE A 567 -17.34 0.60 5.14
C ILE A 567 -17.65 2.09 5.05
N ASN A 568 -16.96 2.91 5.85
CA ASN A 568 -17.25 4.34 5.96
C ASN A 568 -15.98 5.19 5.98
N THR A 569 -16.16 6.49 5.75
CA THR A 569 -15.13 7.48 6.03
C THR A 569 -15.04 7.78 7.51
N TRP A 570 -13.82 7.99 7.98
CA TRP A 570 -13.55 8.70 9.21
C TRP A 570 -12.80 9.99 8.88
N LEU A 571 -13.41 11.13 9.20
CA LEU A 571 -12.86 12.46 9.03
C LEU A 571 -13.10 13.27 10.31
N ASP A 572 -12.05 13.68 11.00
CA ASP A 572 -12.14 14.34 12.31
C ASP A 572 -10.91 15.25 12.53
N ASP A 573 -11.09 16.35 13.25
CA ASP A 573 -10.04 17.34 13.49
C ASP A 573 -8.87 16.80 14.29
N VAL A 574 -9.11 15.77 15.10
CA VAL A 574 -8.11 15.17 15.99
C VAL A 574 -6.97 14.45 15.27
N TYR A 575 -7.06 14.30 13.94
CA TYR A 575 -6.05 13.66 13.11
C TYR A 575 -5.84 14.43 11.81
N GLU A 576 -4.63 14.40 11.26
CA GLU A 576 -4.30 15.20 10.07
C GLU A 576 -4.89 14.65 8.77
N GLY A 577 -5.11 13.33 8.69
CA GLY A 577 -5.68 12.66 7.52
C GLY A 577 -7.12 12.20 7.75
N ALA A 578 -7.67 11.57 6.71
CA ALA A 578 -8.90 10.78 6.80
C ALA A 578 -8.58 9.29 6.67
N SER A 579 -9.53 8.42 7.01
CA SER A 579 -9.44 6.99 6.72
C SER A 579 -10.71 6.44 6.09
N ILE A 580 -10.57 5.31 5.39
CA ILE A 580 -11.68 4.42 5.07
C ILE A 580 -11.60 3.24 6.03
N SER A 581 -12.65 3.06 6.83
CA SER A 581 -12.72 2.11 7.94
C SER A 581 -13.79 1.06 7.69
N SER A 582 -13.53 -0.18 8.11
CA SER A 582 -14.42 -1.34 8.03
C SER A 582 -14.81 -1.81 9.42
N PHE A 583 -16.10 -1.96 9.67
CA PHE A 583 -16.66 -2.48 10.91
C PHE A 583 -17.47 -3.75 10.64
N PHE A 584 -17.34 -4.73 11.54
CA PHE A 584 -17.92 -6.06 11.36
C PHE A 584 -18.86 -6.38 12.52
N PHE A 585 -20.15 -6.53 12.21
CA PHE A 585 -21.13 -7.04 13.16
C PHE A 585 -21.52 -8.44 12.70
N LEU A 586 -20.97 -9.46 13.36
CA LEU A 586 -21.08 -10.85 12.92
C LEU A 586 -21.51 -11.73 14.08
N ASN A 587 -22.49 -12.59 13.84
CA ASN A 587 -23.12 -13.45 14.85
C ASN A 587 -23.60 -12.66 16.08
N GLY A 588 -24.22 -11.49 15.85
CA GLY A 588 -24.79 -10.67 16.92
C GLY A 588 -23.78 -9.85 17.73
N TYR A 589 -22.52 -9.77 17.28
CA TYR A 589 -21.46 -9.08 18.02
C TYR A 589 -20.47 -8.33 17.10
N GLU A 590 -20.08 -7.14 17.56
CA GLU A 590 -19.02 -6.31 16.96
C GLU A 590 -17.93 -6.07 18.01
N ASP A 591 -16.71 -6.46 17.70
CA ASP A 591 -15.54 -6.03 18.45
C ASP A 591 -15.01 -4.74 17.82
N ILE A 592 -15.19 -3.61 18.49
CA ILE A 592 -14.82 -2.30 17.92
C ILE A 592 -13.32 -2.17 17.67
N PHE A 593 -12.48 -3.02 18.28
CA PHE A 593 -11.03 -3.04 18.06
C PHE A 593 -10.60 -4.05 16.98
N ASP A 594 -11.55 -4.70 16.31
CA ASP A 594 -11.32 -5.49 15.09
C ASP A 594 -11.60 -4.68 13.83
N ALA A 595 -11.92 -3.38 13.96
CA ALA A 595 -12.04 -2.53 12.80
C ALA A 595 -10.72 -2.47 12.03
N VAL A 596 -10.82 -2.49 10.71
CA VAL A 596 -9.68 -2.40 9.80
C VAL A 596 -9.82 -1.10 9.03
N TRP A 597 -8.74 -0.33 8.89
CA TRP A 597 -8.80 0.92 8.14
C TRP A 597 -7.58 1.09 7.26
N THR A 598 -7.68 2.03 6.33
CA THR A 598 -6.55 2.58 5.58
C THR A 598 -6.60 4.08 5.71
N ASN A 599 -5.48 4.70 6.08
CA ASN A 599 -5.41 6.15 5.98
C ASN A 599 -5.36 6.53 4.49
N VAL A 600 -6.09 7.57 4.12
CA VAL A 600 -6.16 8.07 2.74
C VAL A 600 -5.58 9.48 2.61
N GLY A 601 -4.96 9.99 3.68
CA GLY A 601 -4.35 11.31 3.72
C GLY A 601 -5.36 12.38 3.31
N ARG A 602 -4.95 13.23 2.36
CA ARG A 602 -5.76 14.34 1.84
C ARG A 602 -6.69 13.97 0.67
N ARG A 603 -6.92 12.68 0.39
CA ARG A 603 -7.85 12.24 -0.68
C ARG A 603 -9.32 12.51 -0.34
N VAL A 604 -9.63 12.55 0.96
CA VAL A 604 -10.94 12.95 1.49
C VAL A 604 -10.74 14.20 2.32
N ARG A 605 -11.59 15.21 2.12
CA ARG A 605 -11.52 16.52 2.80
C ARG A 605 -12.92 17.03 3.10
N TRP A 606 -13.02 17.90 4.10
CA TRP A 606 -14.24 18.64 4.41
C TRP A 606 -14.72 19.41 3.18
N GLY A 607 -16.02 19.34 2.89
CA GLY A 607 -16.65 20.13 1.83
C GLY A 607 -16.26 19.74 0.39
N VAL A 608 -15.45 18.69 0.19
CA VAL A 608 -15.05 18.22 -1.14
C VAL A 608 -15.67 16.85 -1.39
N PRO A 609 -16.50 16.71 -2.44
CA PRO A 609 -17.12 15.42 -2.74
C PRO A 609 -16.07 14.41 -3.21
N TYR A 610 -16.29 13.15 -2.86
CA TYR A 610 -15.50 12.03 -3.36
C TYR A 610 -16.42 10.82 -3.59
N ARG A 611 -15.98 9.90 -4.45
CA ARG A 611 -16.72 8.66 -4.73
C ARG A 611 -16.16 7.51 -3.91
N LEU A 612 -16.99 6.93 -3.04
CA LEU A 612 -16.71 5.68 -2.33
C LEU A 612 -17.33 4.52 -3.12
N ARG A 613 -16.51 3.59 -3.61
CA ARG A 613 -16.99 2.35 -4.24
C ARG A 613 -16.48 1.14 -3.46
N VAL A 614 -17.35 0.17 -3.20
CA VAL A 614 -17.00 -1.07 -2.51
C VAL A 614 -17.56 -2.26 -3.29
N VAL A 615 -16.68 -3.18 -3.62
CA VAL A 615 -17.04 -4.49 -4.17
C VAL A 615 -16.97 -5.51 -3.05
N PHE A 616 -17.97 -6.40 -2.93
CA PHE A 616 -18.05 -7.41 -1.88
C PHE A 616 -18.73 -8.68 -2.41
N ASP A 617 -18.12 -9.86 -2.21
CA ASP A 617 -18.68 -11.16 -2.61
C ASP A 617 -19.23 -11.99 -1.43
N GLY A 618 -19.45 -11.33 -0.29
CA GLY A 618 -19.82 -12.01 0.95
C GLY A 618 -18.62 -12.42 1.81
N LEU A 619 -17.42 -12.55 1.24
CA LEU A 619 -16.20 -12.89 1.97
C LEU A 619 -15.10 -11.84 1.79
N GLN A 620 -14.70 -11.55 0.55
CA GLN A 620 -13.70 -10.58 0.17
C GLN A 620 -14.34 -9.26 -0.20
N TYR A 621 -13.74 -8.15 0.24
CA TYR A 621 -14.15 -6.82 -0.16
C TYR A 621 -12.97 -5.94 -0.56
N LEU A 622 -13.24 -5.02 -1.48
CA LEU A 622 -12.30 -4.02 -1.98
C LEU A 622 -12.99 -2.66 -2.05
N ALA A 623 -12.42 -1.68 -1.34
CA ALA A 623 -12.87 -0.30 -1.33
C ALA A 623 -11.98 0.58 -2.22
N TYR A 624 -12.62 1.53 -2.90
CA TYR A 624 -12.02 2.54 -3.74
C TYR A 624 -12.43 3.94 -3.30
N VAL A 625 -11.50 4.89 -3.44
CA VAL A 625 -11.76 6.33 -3.32
C VAL A 625 -11.38 6.98 -4.64
N ASN A 626 -12.35 7.55 -5.36
CA ASN A 626 -12.13 8.14 -6.69
C ASN A 626 -11.38 7.18 -7.64
N ASP A 627 -11.85 5.93 -7.71
CA ASP A 627 -11.27 4.82 -8.49
C ASP A 627 -9.87 4.34 -8.07
N GLU A 628 -9.24 4.95 -7.05
CA GLU A 628 -8.01 4.42 -6.43
C GLU A 628 -8.38 3.30 -5.44
N PRO A 629 -7.83 2.07 -5.57
CA PRO A 629 -8.03 1.03 -4.57
C PRO A 629 -7.30 1.40 -3.28
N VAL A 630 -7.99 1.34 -2.15
CA VAL A 630 -7.45 1.78 -0.85
C VAL A 630 -7.45 0.70 0.23
N LEU A 631 -8.44 -0.20 0.24
CA LEU A 631 -8.55 -1.24 1.28
C LEU A 631 -9.10 -2.53 0.69
N TYR A 632 -8.36 -3.63 0.89
CA TYR A 632 -8.70 -4.98 0.43
C TYR A 632 -8.67 -5.94 1.61
N ARG A 633 -9.71 -6.72 1.90
CA ARG A 633 -9.64 -7.76 2.95
C ARG A 633 -10.65 -8.88 2.69
N ALA A 634 -10.41 -10.04 3.30
CA ALA A 634 -11.43 -11.06 3.53
C ALA A 634 -11.93 -11.00 4.98
N LEU A 635 -13.20 -11.39 5.23
CA LEU A 635 -13.71 -11.53 6.60
C LEU A 635 -12.89 -12.54 7.41
N THR A 636 -12.34 -13.57 6.75
CA THR A 636 -11.46 -14.57 7.36
C THR A 636 -10.12 -14.01 7.80
N ASP A 637 -9.68 -12.85 7.29
CA ASP A 637 -8.45 -12.21 7.75
C ASP A 637 -8.60 -11.68 9.18
N ILE A 638 -9.83 -11.33 9.58
CA ILE A 638 -10.18 -10.88 10.93
C ILE A 638 -10.73 -12.04 11.77
N TYR A 639 -11.59 -12.86 11.16
CA TYR A 639 -12.34 -13.91 11.81
C TYR A 639 -12.23 -15.24 11.04
N PRO A 640 -11.24 -16.09 11.36
CA PRO A 640 -10.88 -17.26 10.53
C PRO A 640 -11.98 -18.32 10.35
N GLN A 641 -13.08 -18.26 11.08
CA GLN A 641 -14.16 -19.25 11.03
C GLN A 641 -15.47 -18.65 10.50
N THR A 642 -15.42 -17.40 10.01
CA THR A 642 -16.60 -16.72 9.48
C THR A 642 -16.92 -17.25 8.09
N PRO A 643 -18.13 -17.80 7.87
CA PRO A 643 -18.58 -18.15 6.52
C PRO A 643 -18.85 -16.89 5.68
N PRO A 644 -18.86 -17.00 4.34
CA PRO A 644 -19.32 -15.92 3.48
C PRO A 644 -20.73 -15.45 3.86
N LEU A 645 -20.93 -14.14 3.86
CA LEU A 645 -22.23 -13.52 4.09
C LEU A 645 -23.09 -13.56 2.83
N ARG A 646 -24.40 -13.71 3.01
CA ARG A 646 -25.40 -13.50 1.96
C ARG A 646 -25.82 -12.03 1.94
N ILE A 647 -25.52 -11.33 0.87
CA ILE A 647 -25.84 -9.91 0.68
C ILE A 647 -27.32 -9.76 0.34
N ASN A 648 -28.17 -9.72 1.36
CA ASN A 648 -29.62 -9.60 1.17
C ASN A 648 -30.05 -8.14 0.94
N ARG A 649 -29.28 -7.19 1.44
CA ARG A 649 -29.54 -5.75 1.35
C ARG A 649 -28.24 -4.96 1.24
N VAL A 650 -28.30 -3.82 0.57
CA VAL A 650 -27.19 -2.85 0.44
C VAL A 650 -27.71 -1.45 0.71
N GLY A 651 -26.85 -0.52 1.11
CA GLY A 651 -27.27 0.86 1.25
C GLY A 651 -26.26 1.79 1.90
N LEU A 652 -26.80 2.86 2.48
CA LEU A 652 -26.06 3.98 3.05
C LEU A 652 -26.04 3.91 4.56
N VAL A 653 -24.96 4.40 5.16
CA VAL A 653 -24.82 4.47 6.62
C VAL A 653 -24.13 5.76 7.03
N ALA A 654 -24.57 6.30 8.17
CA ALA A 654 -23.88 7.31 8.94
C ALA A 654 -23.45 6.62 10.23
N ASN A 655 -22.16 6.31 10.31
CA ASN A 655 -21.63 5.43 11.34
C ASN A 655 -21.34 6.17 12.65
N TRP A 656 -21.20 5.40 13.73
CA TRP A 656 -20.42 5.79 14.89
C TRP A 656 -19.00 5.27 14.75
N GLU A 657 -18.02 6.16 14.88
CA GLU A 657 -16.60 5.80 14.93
C GLU A 657 -15.86 6.86 15.75
N TRP A 658 -15.76 6.59 17.06
CA TRP A 658 -15.15 7.49 18.06
C TRP A 658 -15.76 8.90 18.08
N GLY A 659 -16.99 9.01 17.61
CA GLY A 659 -17.68 10.25 17.30
C GLY A 659 -18.85 9.94 16.36
N HIS A 660 -19.70 10.93 16.17
CA HIS A 660 -20.93 10.83 15.40
C HIS A 660 -20.86 11.75 14.19
N ASP A 661 -21.56 11.37 13.13
CA ASP A 661 -21.72 12.19 11.93
C ASP A 661 -22.40 13.53 12.25
N THR A 662 -21.93 14.60 11.61
CA THR A 662 -22.46 15.96 11.79
C THR A 662 -23.17 16.51 10.56
N GLY A 663 -23.47 15.69 9.54
CA GLY A 663 -24.26 16.11 8.38
C GLY A 663 -23.68 15.72 7.02
N SER A 664 -23.09 14.52 6.89
CA SER A 664 -22.64 14.00 5.58
C SER A 664 -23.79 14.01 4.57
N ARG A 665 -23.46 14.31 3.31
CA ARG A 665 -24.41 14.29 2.19
C ARG A 665 -24.04 13.21 1.18
N PHE A 666 -25.06 12.72 0.48
CA PHE A 666 -24.97 11.71 -0.57
C PHE A 666 -25.72 12.22 -1.80
N ASP A 667 -25.05 12.21 -2.96
CA ASP A 667 -25.61 12.79 -4.18
C ASP A 667 -25.99 11.74 -5.23
N LEU A 668 -25.29 10.60 -5.27
CA LEU A 668 -25.58 9.53 -6.22
C LEU A 668 -25.24 8.18 -5.59
N PHE A 669 -26.21 7.27 -5.55
CA PHE A 669 -26.01 5.86 -5.20
C PHE A 669 -26.16 4.99 -6.45
N GLU A 670 -25.20 4.10 -6.69
CA GLU A 670 -25.24 3.12 -7.79
C GLU A 670 -24.93 1.72 -7.27
N GLY A 671 -25.75 0.74 -7.64
CA GLY A 671 -25.50 -0.67 -7.42
C GLY A 671 -25.35 -1.40 -8.74
N ARG A 672 -24.22 -2.11 -8.89
CA ARG A 672 -23.89 -2.92 -10.06
C ARG A 672 -23.88 -4.40 -9.71
N ALA A 673 -24.30 -5.18 -10.69
CA ALA A 673 -24.29 -6.63 -10.69
C ALA A 673 -23.20 -7.17 -11.63
N GLU A 674 -22.74 -8.40 -11.38
CA GLU A 674 -22.08 -9.19 -12.44
C GLU A 674 -23.07 -9.45 -13.57
N VAL A 675 -22.59 -9.56 -14.81
CA VAL A 675 -23.45 -9.86 -15.96
C VAL A 675 -24.26 -11.10 -15.65
N ALA A 676 -25.58 -10.98 -15.74
CA ALA A 676 -26.45 -12.14 -15.72
C ALA A 676 -26.10 -13.00 -16.93
N TRP A 677 -25.46 -14.15 -16.71
CA TRP A 677 -25.63 -15.25 -17.66
C TRP A 677 -27.14 -15.51 -17.76
N PRO A 678 -27.74 -15.55 -18.98
CA PRO A 678 -29.11 -15.98 -19.09
C PRO A 678 -29.20 -17.38 -18.51
N THR A 679 -29.96 -17.52 -17.43
CA THR A 679 -30.43 -18.82 -16.96
C THR A 679 -31.49 -19.26 -17.94
N ASP A 680 -31.14 -20.21 -18.82
CA ASP A 680 -32.12 -21.02 -19.55
C ASP A 680 -32.99 -21.83 -18.57
#